data_AF-A0A946RCM9-F1
#
_entry.id   AF-A0A946RCM9-F1
#
_cell.length_a   1.000
_cell.length_b   1.000
_cell.length_c   1.000
_cell.angle_alpha   90.00
_cell.angle_beta   90.00
_cell.angle_gamma   90.00
#
_symmetry.space_group_name_H-M   'P 1'
#
loop_
_entity.id
_entity.type
_entity.pdbx_description
1 polymer ?
#
loop_
_entity_poly.entity_id
_entity_poly.type
_entity_poly.pdbx_seq_one_letter_code
_entity_poly.pdbx_strand_id
1 'polypeptide(L)'
;MFNKYLIHTFILFSFILSSCSPLPNSQVHINWAEQTLSQMTLREKIGQMMVYRMNMRFKDVSSEKWKEINSLIASDGIGTIHLWYGDAGSSLAMMNQMQSASKVPILFDADIEYGLNQRFPFGTDVPPLMAIAATGNPDNAYQVGKIIAKEARAVGVHWNLSPVVDVNNNSLNPIINTRSFGEDPDLVGIFGIALMKGLQDHGMLATAKHFPGHGDTETDSHSSLAMIPSDSARLWSVEIPPFKAMSEAGVDAIMVAHVHAPDYQPESEIPASMTPFWIQSVLREKLGFNGVVITDAMGMGGITKNYSDAYALIETINAGSDVIIQNYNLKGSIDKVEKAVNNGEISINRINESALKVLKMKAKITLHKSAKISLDGLYNSYHKKESKHIAAQIAQEAITCVKYDSKMFPFHLKNSEPLYVIDIYDSENNHDKSNVTKGLQKSGLKIKALQIDESDSKGVLDAMLNEIPKNSHVLINAFASPKAWKNRIFLPGNETDFVRSLMEKTDRIILASLGTPYLIQEFPEIPVYLCAYKNNSVMQNALVNALLGKSIINGKLPVSIPGIANIGEGIRVEKIKQNISKKSFSKGKEIIQVLPEEIGVKSNKLNQLLNKAVQDNAWPGGVLLASKDGQIFFKEAFGYHSYDKKRETRTSDIFDLASITKVISTTSAIMKLYEDGKIDMDDPVVKYLPEFKGKQAIHFDQKSKITIRNLITHTGGLAPFKQFYLMDSDPDGRLDSLFNSEPKTGIGEKMVYSDIGLITLGKLVEIVSSVTLDQFVDSLVFKPLGMTSTFYNPSREKLHRIVPTEISDQYRIGLIHGEVHDENAHSIGGVAGHAGLFSTVRDLARFSQM
;
A
#
# COMPACT_ATOMS: atom_id res chain seq x y z
N MET A 1 -73.45 -16.24 51.63
CA MET A 1 -73.56 -16.72 50.25
C MET A 1 -72.46 -16.08 49.41
N PHE A 2 -71.65 -16.91 48.77
CA PHE A 2 -70.83 -16.65 47.57
C PHE A 2 -70.13 -15.28 47.43
N ASN A 3 -68.88 -15.18 47.92
CA ASN A 3 -67.68 -14.73 47.17
C ASN A 3 -66.54 -14.34 48.11
N LYS A 4 -65.87 -15.31 48.74
CA LYS A 4 -64.57 -15.07 49.40
C LYS A 4 -63.53 -16.19 49.27
N TYR A 5 -63.78 -17.21 48.43
CA TYR A 5 -62.92 -18.40 48.31
C TYR A 5 -62.40 -18.68 46.90
N LEU A 6 -62.23 -17.67 46.03
CA LEU A 6 -61.62 -17.87 44.70
C LEU A 6 -60.32 -17.10 44.45
N ILE A 7 -59.87 -16.24 45.39
CA ILE A 7 -58.65 -15.43 45.21
C ILE A 7 -57.44 -16.05 45.93
N HIS A 8 -57.66 -16.95 46.91
CA HIS A 8 -56.55 -17.54 47.68
C HIS A 8 -55.97 -18.82 47.06
N THR A 9 -56.61 -19.40 46.04
CA THR A 9 -56.10 -20.63 45.37
C THR A 9 -55.25 -20.34 44.13
N PHE A 10 -55.31 -19.12 43.58
CA PHE A 10 -54.48 -18.72 42.42
C PHE A 10 -53.12 -18.12 42.81
N ILE A 11 -52.97 -17.65 44.06
CA ILE A 11 -51.68 -17.09 44.56
C ILE A 11 -50.76 -18.19 45.11
N LEU A 12 -51.29 -19.37 45.48
CA LEU A 12 -50.48 -20.48 45.98
C LEU A 12 -49.90 -21.39 44.87
N PHE A 13 -50.43 -21.32 43.64
CA PHE A 13 -49.92 -22.13 42.51
C PHE A 13 -48.86 -21.39 41.66
N SER A 14 -48.68 -20.08 41.86
CA SER A 14 -47.63 -19.31 41.19
C SER A 14 -46.30 -19.28 41.96
N PHE A 15 -46.24 -19.87 43.16
CA PHE A 15 -45.03 -19.94 43.99
C PHE A 15 -44.27 -21.28 43.93
N ILE A 16 -44.72 -22.26 43.13
CA ILE A 16 -44.10 -23.60 43.04
C ILE A 16 -43.48 -23.88 41.65
N LEU A 17 -43.58 -22.96 40.69
CA LEU A 17 -42.98 -23.10 39.34
C LEU A 17 -41.81 -22.13 39.06
N SER A 18 -41.19 -21.55 40.10
CA SER A 18 -39.97 -20.73 39.96
C SER A 18 -38.75 -21.29 40.70
N SER A 19 -38.84 -22.50 41.25
CA SER A 19 -37.75 -23.19 41.95
C SER A 19 -37.09 -24.23 41.06
N CYS A 20 -36.52 -23.79 39.94
CA CYS A 20 -35.46 -24.48 39.20
C CYS A 20 -34.81 -23.52 38.18
N SER A 21 -34.44 -22.32 38.62
CA SER A 21 -33.37 -21.59 37.94
C SER A 21 -32.05 -22.15 38.47
N PRO A 22 -31.11 -22.60 37.61
CA PRO A 22 -29.78 -22.90 38.10
C PRO A 22 -29.27 -21.62 38.76
N LEU A 23 -28.84 -21.72 40.01
CA LEU A 23 -28.02 -20.68 40.64
C LEU A 23 -27.01 -20.21 39.60
N PRO A 24 -26.89 -18.90 39.30
CA PRO A 24 -25.78 -18.45 38.50
C PRO A 24 -24.55 -18.89 39.29
N ASN A 25 -23.83 -19.85 38.73
CA ASN A 25 -22.57 -20.29 39.27
C ASN A 25 -21.70 -19.03 39.20
N SER A 26 -21.63 -18.28 40.30
CA SER A 26 -20.71 -17.18 40.48
C SER A 26 -19.33 -17.79 40.67
N GLN A 27 -18.88 -18.56 39.68
CA GLN A 27 -17.47 -18.61 39.38
C GLN A 27 -17.12 -17.16 39.06
N VAL A 28 -16.52 -16.50 40.05
CA VAL A 28 -15.71 -15.32 39.82
C VAL A 28 -14.79 -15.70 38.68
N HIS A 29 -15.11 -15.29 37.45
CA HIS A 29 -14.18 -15.38 36.34
C HIS A 29 -13.06 -14.42 36.70
N ILE A 30 -12.07 -14.90 37.45
CA ILE A 30 -10.89 -14.12 37.80
C ILE A 30 -10.25 -13.73 36.46
N ASN A 31 -10.25 -12.43 36.19
CA ASN A 31 -9.69 -11.86 34.97
C ASN A 31 -8.19 -12.19 34.93
N TRP A 32 -7.68 -12.72 33.81
CA TRP A 32 -6.26 -13.08 33.63
C TRP A 32 -5.31 -12.00 34.15
N ALA A 33 -5.63 -10.73 33.88
CA ALA A 33 -4.82 -9.59 34.31
C ALA A 33 -4.72 -9.47 35.84
N GLU A 34 -5.81 -9.69 36.57
CA GLU A 34 -5.83 -9.62 38.04
C GLU A 34 -5.10 -10.82 38.65
N GLN A 35 -5.31 -12.02 38.09
CA GLN A 35 -4.60 -13.22 38.51
C GLN A 35 -3.09 -13.07 38.31
N THR A 36 -2.66 -12.63 37.12
CA THR A 36 -1.24 -12.40 36.83
C THR A 36 -0.66 -11.35 37.77
N LEU A 37 -1.33 -10.22 37.99
CA LEU A 37 -0.86 -9.17 38.90
C LEU A 37 -0.62 -9.69 40.32
N SER A 38 -1.50 -10.55 40.83
CA SER A 38 -1.40 -11.11 42.20
C SER A 38 -0.17 -11.99 42.41
N GLN A 39 0.40 -12.52 41.32
CA GLN A 39 1.56 -13.41 41.34
C GLN A 39 2.88 -12.69 41.07
N MET A 40 2.83 -11.42 40.66
CA MET A 40 4.02 -10.64 40.31
C MET A 40 4.70 -10.05 41.54
N THR A 41 6.03 -10.07 41.52
CA THR A 41 6.88 -9.31 42.44
C THR A 41 6.74 -7.80 42.21
N LEU A 42 7.20 -6.98 43.16
CA LEU A 42 7.25 -5.51 42.98
C LEU A 42 8.04 -5.13 41.72
N ARG A 43 9.22 -5.73 41.51
CA ARG A 43 10.06 -5.46 40.34
C ARG A 43 9.38 -5.84 39.03
N GLU A 44 8.71 -7.00 38.97
CA GLU A 44 7.94 -7.40 37.79
C GLU A 44 6.81 -6.39 37.50
N LYS A 45 6.13 -5.86 38.53
CA LYS A 45 5.08 -4.84 38.34
C LYS A 45 5.64 -3.53 37.82
N ILE A 46 6.77 -3.07 38.36
CA ILE A 46 7.49 -1.90 37.85
C ILE A 46 7.93 -2.16 36.41
N GLY A 47 8.47 -3.34 36.10
CA GLY A 47 8.88 -3.76 34.76
C GLY A 47 7.75 -3.66 33.73
N GLN A 48 6.50 -3.89 34.12
CA GLN A 48 5.34 -3.71 33.23
C GLN A 48 5.11 -2.26 32.81
N MET A 49 5.51 -1.28 33.64
CA MET A 49 5.35 0.15 33.38
C MET A 49 6.46 0.70 32.48
N MET A 50 7.55 -0.03 32.29
CA MET A 50 8.74 0.47 31.62
C MET A 50 8.81 0.06 30.15
N VAL A 51 9.17 0.99 29.27
CA VAL A 51 9.37 0.74 27.84
C VAL A 51 10.87 0.70 27.51
N TYR A 52 11.31 -0.38 26.86
CA TYR A 52 12.70 -0.53 26.42
C TYR A 52 12.84 -0.29 24.91
N ARG A 53 13.74 0.60 24.47
CA ARG A 53 13.98 0.86 23.04
C ARG A 53 14.91 -0.17 22.40
N MET A 54 14.48 -0.75 21.28
CA MET A 54 15.29 -1.69 20.46
C MET A 54 15.21 -1.36 18.97
N ASN A 55 16.32 -1.60 18.28
CA ASN A 55 16.30 -1.91 16.85
C ASN A 55 16.05 -3.42 16.68
N MET A 56 15.37 -3.80 15.61
CA MET A 56 14.92 -5.15 15.33
C MET A 56 15.50 -5.68 14.01
N ARG A 57 16.69 -5.20 13.65
CA ARG A 57 17.54 -5.81 12.62
C ARG A 57 18.72 -6.45 13.30
N PHE A 58 19.00 -7.71 13.00
CA PHE A 58 20.06 -8.47 13.67
C PHE A 58 21.42 -7.74 13.62
N LYS A 59 21.76 -7.16 12.47
CA LYS A 59 23.02 -6.42 12.27
C LYS A 59 23.15 -5.10 13.06
N ASP A 60 22.03 -4.55 13.55
CA ASP A 60 22.00 -3.27 14.27
C ASP A 60 22.06 -3.47 15.79
N VAL A 61 22.05 -4.71 16.27
CA VAL A 61 22.00 -5.04 17.70
C VAL A 61 23.30 -5.70 18.13
N SER A 62 24.00 -5.06 19.07
CA SER A 62 25.24 -5.60 19.61
C SER A 62 24.98 -6.79 20.55
N SER A 63 26.02 -7.58 20.81
CA SER A 63 25.94 -8.74 21.70
C SER A 63 25.57 -8.33 23.15
N GLU A 64 26.05 -7.17 23.57
CA GLU A 64 25.84 -6.59 24.90
C GLU A 64 24.38 -6.15 25.04
N LYS A 65 23.86 -5.42 24.05
CA LYS A 65 22.47 -4.97 24.00
C LYS A 65 21.50 -6.17 24.03
N TRP A 66 21.82 -7.24 23.29
CA TRP A 66 21.03 -8.46 23.27
C TRP A 66 21.05 -9.20 24.63
N LYS A 67 22.21 -9.28 25.28
CA LYS A 67 22.33 -9.87 26.64
C LYS A 67 21.57 -9.05 27.67
N GLU A 68 21.66 -7.72 27.60
CA GLU A 68 20.97 -6.79 28.50
C GLU A 68 19.45 -6.99 28.47
N ILE A 69 18.84 -6.95 27.28
CA ILE A 69 17.38 -7.10 27.16
C ILE A 69 16.89 -8.48 27.61
N ASN A 70 17.61 -9.56 27.27
CA ASN A 70 17.25 -10.90 27.74
C ASN A 70 17.38 -11.04 29.26
N SER A 71 18.40 -10.42 29.87
CA SER A 71 18.55 -10.37 31.32
C SER A 71 17.37 -9.65 31.97
N LEU A 72 17.00 -8.47 31.45
CA LEU A 72 15.86 -7.70 31.93
C LEU A 72 14.52 -8.45 31.78
N ILE A 73 14.30 -9.15 30.66
CA ILE A 73 13.10 -9.98 30.46
C ILE A 73 13.04 -11.11 31.48
N ALA A 74 14.16 -11.80 31.71
CA ALA A 74 14.20 -12.96 32.62
C ALA A 74 14.11 -12.57 34.11
N SER A 75 14.65 -11.41 34.49
CA SER A 75 14.70 -10.94 35.87
C SER A 75 13.53 -10.04 36.25
N ASP A 76 13.46 -8.86 35.64
CA ASP A 76 12.53 -7.78 36.00
C ASP A 76 11.21 -7.82 35.20
N GLY A 77 11.08 -8.70 34.21
CA GLY A 77 9.83 -8.91 33.48
C GLY A 77 9.35 -7.68 32.70
N ILE A 78 10.13 -7.21 31.73
CA ILE A 78 9.82 -6.02 30.93
C ILE A 78 8.45 -6.12 30.23
N GLY A 79 7.62 -5.10 30.42
CA GLY A 79 6.26 -5.05 29.91
C GLY A 79 6.17 -4.75 28.43
N THR A 80 6.99 -3.81 27.97
CA THR A 80 6.86 -3.19 26.65
C THR A 80 8.23 -2.92 26.02
N ILE A 81 8.35 -3.15 24.72
CA ILE A 81 9.54 -2.83 23.92
C ILE A 81 9.13 -1.93 22.76
N HIS A 82 9.76 -0.75 22.67
CA HIS A 82 9.59 0.22 21.59
C HIS A 82 10.51 -0.12 20.41
N LEU A 83 9.91 -0.27 19.23
CA LEU A 83 10.62 -0.66 18.01
C LEU A 83 10.99 0.59 17.21
N TRP A 84 12.28 0.95 17.23
CA TRP A 84 12.77 2.13 16.51
C TRP A 84 12.92 1.89 15.00
N TYR A 85 13.36 0.69 14.63
CA TYR A 85 13.54 0.26 13.24
C TYR A 85 13.63 -1.26 13.16
N GLY A 86 13.15 -1.89 12.09
CA GLY A 86 13.26 -3.35 11.92
C GLY A 86 13.19 -3.85 10.47
N ASP A 87 13.47 -5.14 10.30
CA ASP A 87 13.21 -5.91 9.08
C ASP A 87 12.32 -7.12 9.39
N ALA A 88 11.56 -7.63 8.42
CA ALA A 88 10.55 -8.66 8.69
C ALA A 88 11.14 -9.93 9.35
N GLY A 89 12.20 -10.49 8.77
CA GLY A 89 12.74 -11.79 9.18
C GLY A 89 13.41 -11.74 10.55
N SER A 90 14.38 -10.82 10.72
CA SER A 90 15.14 -10.69 11.96
C SER A 90 14.23 -10.27 13.11
N SER A 91 13.30 -9.33 12.89
CA SER A 91 12.40 -8.86 13.94
C SER A 91 11.59 -10.01 14.50
N LEU A 92 10.97 -10.83 13.64
CA LEU A 92 10.12 -11.95 14.07
C LEU A 92 10.90 -12.97 14.90
N ALA A 93 12.11 -13.33 14.46
CA ALA A 93 12.96 -14.26 15.20
C ALA A 93 13.33 -13.71 16.58
N MET A 94 13.77 -12.45 16.63
CA MET A 94 14.16 -11.77 17.87
C MET A 94 12.99 -11.61 18.83
N MET A 95 11.82 -11.16 18.35
CA MET A 95 10.62 -11.01 19.17
C MET A 95 10.12 -12.35 19.69
N ASN A 96 10.08 -13.40 18.86
CA ASN A 96 9.66 -14.72 19.32
C ASN A 96 10.61 -15.29 20.38
N GLN A 97 11.92 -15.04 20.27
CA GLN A 97 12.88 -15.42 21.30
C GLN A 97 12.61 -14.67 22.61
N MET A 98 12.41 -13.35 22.55
CA MET A 98 12.05 -12.54 23.71
C MET A 98 10.73 -12.98 24.35
N GLN A 99 9.70 -13.24 23.53
CA GLN A 99 8.40 -13.74 24.01
C GLN A 99 8.52 -15.10 24.69
N SER A 100 9.35 -15.99 24.17
CA SER A 100 9.57 -17.33 24.75
C SER A 100 10.32 -17.26 26.08
N ALA A 101 11.17 -16.26 26.27
CA ALA A 101 11.90 -16.02 27.52
C ALA A 101 11.06 -15.30 28.58
N SER A 102 9.97 -14.65 28.19
CA SER A 102 9.16 -13.82 29.08
C SER A 102 8.07 -14.63 29.79
N LYS A 103 7.93 -14.44 31.11
CA LYS A 103 6.83 -15.03 31.90
C LYS A 103 5.48 -14.39 31.57
N VAL A 104 5.47 -13.07 31.40
CA VAL A 104 4.32 -12.28 31.00
C VAL A 104 4.57 -11.78 29.58
N PRO A 105 3.66 -12.01 28.60
CA PRO A 105 3.92 -11.63 27.21
C PRO A 105 4.28 -10.16 27.05
N ILE A 106 5.25 -9.85 26.20
CA ILE A 106 5.78 -8.50 25.95
C ILE A 106 4.90 -7.77 24.94
N LEU A 107 4.53 -6.53 25.24
CA LEU A 107 3.89 -5.63 24.29
C LEU A 107 4.96 -4.99 23.39
N PHE A 108 4.73 -4.92 22.09
CA PHE A 108 5.65 -4.26 21.16
C PHE A 108 4.96 -3.03 20.60
N ASP A 109 5.56 -1.86 20.79
CA ASP A 109 5.04 -0.60 20.27
C ASP A 109 5.94 0.01 19.19
N ALA A 110 5.41 0.95 18.42
CA ALA A 110 6.17 1.74 17.47
C ALA A 110 5.43 3.05 17.13
N ASP A 111 6.17 4.10 16.75
CA ASP A 111 5.56 5.24 16.04
C ASP A 111 5.44 4.90 14.56
N ILE A 112 4.23 4.53 14.14
CA ILE A 112 3.88 4.30 12.74
C ILE A 112 2.71 5.21 12.35
N GLU A 113 2.87 6.51 12.64
CA GLU A 113 1.96 7.59 12.25
C GLU A 113 1.71 7.60 10.73
N TYR A 114 2.73 7.22 9.96
CA TYR A 114 2.74 7.26 8.50
C TYR A 114 2.85 5.88 7.85
N GLY A 115 2.19 4.88 8.43
CA GLY A 115 2.30 3.52 7.93
C GLY A 115 3.48 2.76 8.52
N LEU A 116 3.45 1.45 8.36
CA LEU A 116 4.51 0.57 8.84
C LEU A 116 5.87 0.88 8.17
N ASN A 117 5.86 1.43 6.95
CA ASN A 117 7.06 1.82 6.20
C ASN A 117 8.01 2.72 7.02
N GLN A 118 7.45 3.60 7.87
CA GLN A 118 8.19 4.51 8.73
C GLN A 118 9.25 3.82 9.60
N ARG A 119 8.96 2.59 10.05
CA ARG A 119 9.84 1.82 10.95
C ARG A 119 10.34 0.53 10.30
N PHE A 120 9.63 0.02 9.29
CA PHE A 120 9.95 -1.22 8.57
C PHE A 120 9.77 -1.01 7.06
N PRO A 121 10.85 -0.94 6.25
CA PRO A 121 10.79 -0.51 4.84
C PRO A 121 9.87 -1.30 3.91
N PHE A 122 9.46 -2.51 4.30
CA PHE A 122 8.58 -3.33 3.48
C PHE A 122 7.10 -2.92 3.60
N GLY A 123 6.72 -2.14 4.61
CA GLY A 123 5.35 -1.66 4.81
C GLY A 123 4.87 -0.73 3.70
N THR A 124 3.56 -0.54 3.60
CA THR A 124 2.95 0.41 2.67
C THR A 124 3.25 1.83 3.10
N ASP A 125 3.70 2.64 2.13
CA ASP A 125 3.89 4.08 2.27
C ASP A 125 2.52 4.77 2.13
N VAL A 126 2.09 5.52 3.14
CA VAL A 126 0.76 6.15 3.20
C VAL A 126 0.85 7.68 3.31
N PRO A 127 -0.20 8.44 2.92
CA PRO A 127 -0.23 9.89 3.09
C PRO A 127 -0.07 10.33 4.56
N PRO A 128 0.51 11.52 4.85
CA PRO A 128 0.52 12.09 6.19
C PRO A 128 -0.89 12.45 6.68
N LEU A 129 -1.07 12.62 7.99
CA LEU A 129 -2.38 12.90 8.60
C LEU A 129 -3.05 14.14 7.98
N MET A 130 -2.29 15.22 7.75
CA MET A 130 -2.82 16.43 7.12
C MET A 130 -3.28 16.19 5.67
N ALA A 131 -2.58 15.34 4.91
CA ALA A 131 -3.02 14.97 3.56
C ALA A 131 -4.29 14.14 3.60
N ILE A 132 -4.43 13.23 4.58
CA ILE A 132 -5.66 12.45 4.75
C ILE A 132 -6.83 13.38 5.04
N ALA A 133 -6.66 14.35 5.95
CA ALA A 133 -7.69 15.36 6.23
C ALA A 133 -8.02 16.22 5.02
N ALA A 134 -7.03 16.55 4.18
CA ALA A 134 -7.24 17.33 2.97
C ALA A 134 -8.19 16.67 1.95
N THR A 135 -8.43 15.35 2.07
CA THR A 135 -9.41 14.64 1.24
C THR A 135 -10.86 15.00 1.60
N GLY A 136 -11.10 15.54 2.80
CA GLY A 136 -12.44 15.81 3.34
C GLY A 136 -13.25 14.56 3.69
N ASN A 137 -12.66 13.35 3.63
CA ASN A 137 -13.34 12.08 3.88
C ASN A 137 -12.72 11.32 5.06
N PRO A 138 -13.37 11.26 6.24
CA PRO A 138 -12.89 10.51 7.40
C PRO A 138 -12.73 9.00 7.15
N ASP A 139 -13.44 8.40 6.20
CA ASP A 139 -13.24 6.99 5.86
C ASP A 139 -11.80 6.72 5.37
N ASN A 140 -11.17 7.69 4.71
CA ASN A 140 -9.77 7.57 4.30
C ASN A 140 -8.83 7.38 5.52
N ALA A 141 -9.12 8.04 6.65
CA ALA A 141 -8.38 7.82 7.90
C ALA A 141 -8.63 6.42 8.48
N TYR A 142 -9.87 5.93 8.42
CA TYR A 142 -10.19 4.55 8.80
C TYR A 142 -9.42 3.53 7.96
N GLN A 143 -9.42 3.68 6.62
CA GLN A 143 -8.70 2.77 5.73
C GLN A 143 -7.19 2.78 6.00
N VAL A 144 -6.59 3.96 6.27
CA VAL A 144 -5.18 4.05 6.66
C VAL A 144 -4.92 3.35 8.00
N GLY A 145 -5.78 3.56 9.01
CA GLY A 145 -5.69 2.83 10.29
C GLY A 145 -5.76 1.31 10.11
N LYS A 146 -6.65 0.83 9.25
CA LYS A 146 -6.79 -0.58 8.88
C LYS A 146 -5.53 -1.13 8.20
N ILE A 147 -4.95 -0.39 7.25
CA ILE A 147 -3.68 -0.77 6.58
C ILE A 147 -2.57 -0.89 7.62
N ILE A 148 -2.41 0.13 8.48
CA ILE A 148 -1.40 0.15 9.54
C ILE A 148 -1.55 -1.08 10.44
N ALA A 149 -2.73 -1.33 10.98
CA ALA A 149 -2.95 -2.44 11.91
C ALA A 149 -2.70 -3.80 11.27
N LYS A 150 -3.22 -4.05 10.06
CA LYS A 150 -3.01 -5.32 9.37
C LYS A 150 -1.53 -5.62 9.13
N GLU A 151 -0.77 -4.63 8.66
CA GLU A 151 0.65 -4.81 8.37
C GLU A 151 1.49 -4.89 9.66
N ALA A 152 1.23 -4.02 10.64
CA ALA A 152 1.99 -3.95 11.87
C ALA A 152 1.79 -5.20 12.75
N ARG A 153 0.54 -5.67 12.89
CA ARG A 153 0.22 -6.90 13.62
C ARG A 153 0.88 -8.13 12.99
N ALA A 154 1.00 -8.16 11.67
CA ALA A 154 1.65 -9.26 10.95
C ALA A 154 3.14 -9.37 11.23
N VAL A 155 3.78 -8.28 11.66
CA VAL A 155 5.18 -8.27 12.11
C VAL A 155 5.33 -8.11 13.61
N GLY A 156 4.28 -8.41 14.38
CA GLY A 156 4.36 -8.48 15.84
C GLY A 156 4.31 -7.14 16.57
N VAL A 157 4.04 -6.02 15.88
CA VAL A 157 3.78 -4.73 16.53
C VAL A 157 2.33 -4.71 16.99
N HIS A 158 2.11 -4.43 18.27
CA HIS A 158 0.83 -4.53 18.95
C HIS A 158 0.18 -3.17 19.23
N TRP A 159 1.01 -2.14 19.42
CA TRP A 159 0.58 -0.84 19.91
C TRP A 159 1.16 0.27 19.04
N ASN A 160 0.28 1.07 18.43
CA ASN A 160 0.70 2.23 17.66
C ASN A 160 0.67 3.46 18.56
N LEU A 161 1.76 4.22 18.59
CA LEU A 161 1.81 5.53 19.25
C LEU A 161 1.20 6.58 18.29
N SER A 162 -0.09 6.41 17.95
CA SER A 162 -0.85 7.20 16.97
C SER A 162 -2.36 6.99 17.19
N PRO A 163 -3.26 7.93 16.84
CA PRO A 163 -3.06 9.18 16.09
C PRO A 163 -2.50 10.37 16.87
N VAL A 164 -1.81 11.26 16.16
CA VAL A 164 -1.57 12.63 16.63
C VAL A 164 -2.89 13.41 16.48
N VAL A 165 -3.39 13.96 17.59
CA VAL A 165 -4.63 14.76 17.65
C VAL A 165 -4.37 16.18 18.16
N ASP A 166 -3.11 16.61 18.11
CA ASP A 166 -2.73 18.00 18.30
C ASP A 166 -3.37 18.86 17.21
N VAL A 167 -4.01 19.97 17.59
CA VAL A 167 -4.61 20.93 16.65
C VAL A 167 -3.55 21.90 16.16
N ASN A 168 -3.19 21.86 14.86
CA ASN A 168 -2.15 22.71 14.31
C ASN A 168 -2.66 24.14 14.01
N ASN A 169 -2.97 24.88 15.06
CA ASN A 169 -3.43 26.26 15.03
C ASN A 169 -2.28 27.29 14.96
N ASN A 170 -1.03 26.87 15.17
CA ASN A 170 0.15 27.68 14.90
C ASN A 170 0.81 27.26 13.57
N SER A 171 0.81 28.16 12.59
CA SER A 171 1.43 27.89 11.29
C SER A 171 2.95 27.80 11.34
N LEU A 172 3.60 28.27 12.41
CA LEU A 172 5.05 28.22 12.62
C LEU A 172 5.52 26.99 13.40
N ASN A 173 4.59 26.12 13.83
CA ASN A 173 4.94 24.95 14.62
C ASN A 173 5.99 24.07 13.90
N PRO A 174 7.18 23.87 14.49
CA PRO A 174 8.30 23.21 13.81
C PRO A 174 8.22 21.68 13.83
N ILE A 175 7.28 21.10 14.58
CA ILE A 175 7.28 19.66 14.90
C ILE A 175 5.94 18.95 14.65
N ILE A 176 4.79 19.59 14.89
CA ILE A 176 3.46 19.02 14.63
C ILE A 176 3.15 19.17 13.13
N ASN A 177 2.79 20.36 12.65
CA ASN A 177 2.60 20.67 11.23
C ASN A 177 1.85 19.53 10.51
N THR A 178 2.42 18.93 9.45
CA THR A 178 1.78 17.85 8.69
C THR A 178 1.53 16.52 9.44
N ARG A 179 1.98 16.39 10.70
CA ARG A 179 1.60 15.31 11.62
C ARG A 179 0.20 15.50 12.20
N SER A 180 -0.34 16.72 12.22
CA SER A 180 -1.74 16.96 12.62
C SER A 180 -2.69 16.68 11.46
N PHE A 181 -3.97 16.45 11.77
CA PHE A 181 -5.03 16.47 10.76
C PHE A 181 -5.39 17.90 10.31
N GLY A 182 -5.18 18.95 11.11
CA GLY A 182 -5.57 20.31 10.75
C GLY A 182 -5.63 21.28 11.91
N GLU A 183 -6.22 22.46 11.68
CA GLU A 183 -6.38 23.52 12.69
C GLU A 183 -7.78 23.57 13.32
N ASP A 184 -8.74 22.79 12.81
CA ASP A 184 -10.09 22.69 13.36
C ASP A 184 -10.22 21.53 14.36
N PRO A 185 -10.57 21.78 15.63
CA PRO A 185 -10.63 20.75 16.67
C PRO A 185 -11.62 19.62 16.38
N ASP A 186 -12.77 19.94 15.80
CA ASP A 186 -13.82 18.95 15.52
C ASP A 186 -13.37 18.01 14.40
N LEU A 187 -12.79 18.55 13.31
CA LEU A 187 -12.21 17.75 12.23
C LEU A 187 -11.05 16.89 12.74
N VAL A 188 -10.17 17.43 13.58
CA VAL A 188 -9.07 16.64 14.18
C VAL A 188 -9.63 15.47 15.01
N GLY A 189 -10.68 15.70 15.80
CA GLY A 189 -11.38 14.65 16.54
C GLY A 189 -12.00 13.60 15.62
N ILE A 190 -12.74 14.02 14.58
CA ILE A 190 -13.42 13.11 13.63
C ILE A 190 -12.42 12.20 12.91
N PHE A 191 -11.36 12.77 12.34
CA PHE A 191 -10.34 11.99 11.63
C PHE A 191 -9.49 11.14 12.58
N GLY A 192 -9.17 11.66 13.77
CA GLY A 192 -8.49 10.91 14.82
C GLY A 192 -9.25 9.66 15.25
N ILE A 193 -10.56 9.79 15.50
CA ILE A 193 -11.44 8.66 15.85
C ILE A 193 -11.50 7.66 14.70
N ALA A 194 -11.64 8.11 13.46
CA ALA A 194 -11.68 7.21 12.30
C ALA A 194 -10.39 6.37 12.17
N LEU A 195 -9.22 7.01 12.28
CA LEU A 195 -7.93 6.30 12.25
C LEU A 195 -7.81 5.32 13.42
N MET A 196 -8.20 5.74 14.62
CA MET A 196 -8.22 4.89 15.81
C MET A 196 -9.11 3.66 15.63
N LYS A 197 -10.32 3.81 15.08
CA LYS A 197 -11.22 2.68 14.82
C LYS A 197 -10.62 1.73 13.78
N GLY A 198 -10.00 2.26 12.72
CA GLY A 198 -9.25 1.45 11.75
C GLY A 198 -8.19 0.57 12.42
N LEU A 199 -7.47 1.11 13.40
CA LEU A 199 -6.48 0.38 14.20
C LEU A 199 -7.13 -0.67 15.11
N GLN A 200 -8.10 -0.25 15.94
CA GLN A 200 -8.71 -1.07 16.98
C GLN A 200 -9.54 -2.24 16.43
N ASP A 201 -10.31 -2.01 15.36
CA ASP A 201 -11.12 -3.05 14.70
C ASP A 201 -10.26 -4.18 14.13
N HIS A 202 -8.98 -3.88 13.86
CA HIS A 202 -7.99 -4.83 13.34
C HIS A 202 -6.98 -5.26 14.42
N GLY A 203 -7.37 -5.10 15.70
CA GLY A 203 -6.66 -5.65 16.85
C GLY A 203 -5.43 -4.86 17.28
N MET A 204 -5.21 -3.63 16.82
CA MET A 204 -4.07 -2.81 17.24
C MET A 204 -4.50 -1.80 18.30
N LEU A 205 -3.67 -1.60 19.34
CA LEU A 205 -3.89 -0.57 20.34
C LEU A 205 -3.52 0.80 19.77
N ALA A 206 -4.27 1.84 20.14
CA ALA A 206 -4.07 3.20 19.66
C ALA A 206 -3.74 4.18 20.80
N THR A 207 -2.99 5.24 20.48
CA THR A 207 -2.59 6.29 21.42
C THR A 207 -2.90 7.67 20.86
N ALA A 208 -3.79 8.42 21.50
CA ALA A 208 -3.95 9.83 21.17
C ALA A 208 -2.79 10.65 21.77
N LYS A 209 -2.20 11.56 20.99
CA LYS A 209 -1.05 12.36 21.44
C LYS A 209 -1.01 13.77 20.82
N HIS A 210 -0.39 14.77 21.46
CA HIS A 210 0.30 14.72 22.76
C HIS A 210 -0.41 15.63 23.76
N PHE A 211 -1.09 15.03 24.74
CA PHE A 211 -1.91 15.75 25.72
C PHE A 211 -1.04 16.68 26.59
N PRO A 212 -1.49 17.92 26.92
CA PRO A 212 -2.80 18.51 26.62
C PRO A 212 -2.92 19.20 25.26
N GLY A 213 -1.89 19.16 24.42
CA GLY A 213 -1.85 19.74 23.09
C GLY A 213 -0.48 20.35 22.79
N HIS A 214 0.14 19.94 21.69
CA HIS A 214 1.46 20.44 21.25
C HIS A 214 1.37 21.33 19.99
N GLY A 215 0.16 21.51 19.45
CA GLY A 215 -0.08 22.15 18.17
C GLY A 215 0.19 23.67 18.10
N ASP A 216 0.16 24.36 19.24
CA ASP A 216 0.35 25.83 19.31
C ASP A 216 1.79 26.24 19.66
N THR A 217 2.72 25.30 19.82
CA THR A 217 4.08 25.61 20.28
C THR A 217 4.98 26.07 19.14
N GLU A 218 5.84 27.06 19.40
CA GLU A 218 6.90 27.51 18.49
C GLU A 218 8.26 26.82 18.78
N THR A 219 8.32 26.03 19.85
CA THR A 219 9.54 25.39 20.35
C THR A 219 9.40 23.88 20.28
N ASP A 220 10.41 23.21 19.72
CA ASP A 220 10.47 21.75 19.71
C ASP A 220 10.80 21.20 21.11
N SER A 221 9.91 20.36 21.66
CA SER A 221 10.10 19.73 22.97
C SER A 221 11.29 18.78 23.05
N HIS A 222 11.79 18.30 21.90
CA HIS A 222 13.07 17.57 21.85
C HIS A 222 14.21 18.48 22.29
N SER A 223 14.15 19.77 21.95
CA SER A 223 15.21 20.75 22.24
C SER A 223 15.09 21.40 23.61
N SER A 224 13.89 21.71 24.09
CA SER A 224 13.66 22.42 25.37
C SER A 224 12.21 22.26 25.85
N LEU A 225 11.88 22.75 27.05
CA LEU A 225 10.48 22.73 27.51
C LEU A 225 9.65 23.65 26.61
N ALA A 226 8.60 23.10 25.97
CA ALA A 226 7.74 23.87 25.08
C ALA A 226 6.54 24.43 25.85
N MET A 227 6.17 25.67 25.53
CA MET A 227 5.08 26.40 26.17
C MET A 227 3.86 26.45 25.27
N ILE A 228 2.69 26.15 25.83
CA ILE A 228 1.40 26.43 25.19
C ILE A 228 1.02 27.86 25.58
N PRO A 229 0.96 28.81 24.64
CA PRO A 229 0.46 30.16 24.89
C PRO A 229 -0.94 30.08 25.52
N SER A 230 -1.10 30.57 26.76
CA SER A 230 -2.31 30.30 27.55
C SER A 230 -3.13 31.56 27.82
N ASP A 231 -4.26 31.70 27.15
CA ASP A 231 -5.49 32.17 27.78
C ASP A 231 -6.28 30.93 28.24
N SER A 232 -6.55 30.82 29.54
CA SER A 232 -7.10 29.61 30.17
C SER A 232 -8.43 29.11 29.59
N ALA A 233 -9.13 29.92 28.80
CA ALA A 233 -10.37 29.54 28.11
C ALA A 233 -10.13 28.82 26.77
N ARG A 234 -9.10 29.20 25.98
CA ARG A 234 -8.90 28.66 24.62
C ARG A 234 -8.59 27.17 24.63
N LEU A 235 -7.79 26.71 25.59
CA LEU A 235 -7.44 25.29 25.74
C LEU A 235 -8.67 24.37 25.69
N TRP A 236 -9.78 24.79 26.31
CA TRP A 236 -11.04 24.02 26.33
C TRP A 236 -11.82 24.05 25.03
N SER A 237 -11.55 25.01 24.16
CA SER A 237 -12.17 25.15 22.84
C SER A 237 -11.31 24.64 21.69
N VAL A 238 -9.99 24.48 21.89
CA VAL A 238 -9.06 24.16 20.80
C VAL A 238 -8.25 22.90 21.05
N GLU A 239 -7.37 22.87 22.05
CA GLU A 239 -6.44 21.74 22.26
C GLU A 239 -7.11 20.52 22.91
N ILE A 240 -7.99 20.73 23.89
CA ILE A 240 -8.62 19.67 24.69
C ILE A 240 -9.74 18.90 23.97
N PRO A 241 -10.62 19.51 23.14
CA PRO A 241 -11.75 18.80 22.53
C PRO A 241 -11.40 17.50 21.80
N PRO A 242 -10.32 17.42 20.98
CA PRO A 242 -9.95 16.15 20.35
C PRO A 242 -9.63 15.05 21.36
N PHE A 243 -8.93 15.35 22.46
CA PHE A 243 -8.64 14.35 23.50
C PHE A 243 -9.89 13.89 24.25
N LYS A 244 -10.85 14.80 24.47
CA LYS A 244 -12.16 14.44 25.03
C LYS A 244 -12.89 13.47 24.10
N ALA A 245 -12.99 13.81 22.81
CA ALA A 245 -13.65 12.98 21.81
C ALA A 245 -12.99 11.60 21.69
N MET A 246 -11.65 11.52 21.70
CA MET A 246 -10.90 10.26 21.69
C MET A 246 -11.15 9.42 22.95
N SER A 247 -11.27 10.06 24.13
CA SER A 247 -11.59 9.39 25.39
C SER A 247 -12.99 8.78 25.37
N GLU A 248 -13.99 9.55 24.93
CA GLU A 248 -15.38 9.11 24.77
C GLU A 248 -15.51 7.99 23.73
N ALA A 249 -14.71 8.03 22.65
CA ALA A 249 -14.68 7.01 21.62
C ALA A 249 -13.92 5.72 22.01
N GLY A 250 -13.27 5.71 23.18
CA GLY A 250 -12.61 4.53 23.74
C GLY A 250 -11.17 4.29 23.27
N VAL A 251 -10.36 5.36 23.14
CA VAL A 251 -8.91 5.23 22.90
C VAL A 251 -8.22 4.42 24.00
N ASP A 252 -7.23 3.61 23.65
CA ASP A 252 -6.54 2.72 24.61
C ASP A 252 -5.59 3.48 25.53
N ALA A 253 -4.86 4.43 24.95
CA ALA A 253 -3.86 5.21 25.65
C ALA A 253 -3.89 6.68 25.23
N ILE A 254 -3.40 7.54 26.14
CA ILE A 254 -3.12 8.94 25.85
C ILE A 254 -1.68 9.23 26.25
N MET A 255 -0.91 9.77 25.31
CA MET A 255 0.46 10.20 25.56
C MET A 255 0.47 11.64 26.06
N VAL A 256 1.17 11.88 27.17
CA VAL A 256 1.32 13.21 27.78
C VAL A 256 2.64 13.82 27.34
N ALA A 257 2.58 15.05 26.84
CA ALA A 257 3.70 15.80 26.31
C ALA A 257 4.55 16.42 27.42
N HIS A 258 5.82 16.71 27.10
CA HIS A 258 6.69 17.54 27.92
C HIS A 258 6.50 19.02 27.58
N VAL A 259 5.29 19.52 27.86
CA VAL A 259 4.87 20.91 27.65
C VAL A 259 4.28 21.46 28.93
N HIS A 260 4.21 22.78 29.07
CA HIS A 260 3.51 23.43 30.18
C HIS A 260 2.59 24.55 29.69
N ALA A 261 1.60 24.89 30.51
CA ALA A 261 0.66 25.99 30.28
C ALA A 261 0.66 26.89 31.53
N PRO A 262 1.66 27.79 31.66
CA PRO A 262 1.97 28.52 32.88
C PRO A 262 0.77 29.18 33.58
N ASP A 263 -0.13 29.80 32.81
CA ASP A 263 -1.25 30.57 33.34
C ASP A 263 -2.46 29.72 33.74
N TYR A 264 -2.50 28.44 33.33
CA TYR A 264 -3.63 27.55 33.59
C TYR A 264 -3.34 26.45 34.62
N GLN A 265 -2.07 26.12 34.82
CA GLN A 265 -1.66 25.13 35.82
C GLN A 265 -1.13 25.81 37.09
N PRO A 266 -1.38 25.25 38.29
CA PRO A 266 -0.92 25.85 39.55
C PRO A 266 0.61 25.98 39.63
N GLU A 267 1.35 24.93 39.25
CA GLU A 267 2.81 24.93 39.22
C GLU A 267 3.33 25.24 37.82
N SER A 268 3.42 26.52 37.47
CA SER A 268 3.68 27.03 36.11
C SER A 268 4.93 26.49 35.39
N GLU A 269 5.93 26.02 36.13
CA GLU A 269 7.21 25.53 35.55
C GLU A 269 7.25 24.01 35.33
N ILE A 270 6.28 23.26 35.87
CA ILE A 270 6.29 21.79 35.83
C ILE A 270 5.69 21.29 34.51
N PRO A 271 6.36 20.41 33.75
CA PRO A 271 5.78 19.82 32.54
C PRO A 271 4.51 19.02 32.84
N ALA A 272 3.58 18.96 31.90
CA ALA A 272 2.31 18.24 32.02
C ALA A 272 2.47 16.76 32.37
N SER A 273 3.56 16.13 31.92
CA SER A 273 3.91 14.74 32.25
C SER A 273 4.27 14.50 33.72
N MET A 274 4.59 15.57 34.48
CA MET A 274 5.12 15.51 35.85
C MET A 274 4.20 16.13 36.91
N THR A 275 2.99 16.57 36.56
CA THR A 275 2.04 17.15 37.52
C THR A 275 0.70 16.40 37.55
N PRO A 276 0.13 16.11 38.74
CA PRO A 276 -1.19 15.50 38.85
C PRO A 276 -2.31 16.41 38.34
N PHE A 277 -2.09 17.73 38.21
CA PHE A 277 -3.08 18.65 37.67
C PHE A 277 -3.56 18.21 36.27
N TRP A 278 -2.63 17.96 35.35
CA TRP A 278 -2.96 17.57 33.99
C TRP A 278 -3.48 16.13 33.91
N ILE A 279 -2.84 15.21 34.62
CA ILE A 279 -3.16 13.79 34.50
C ILE A 279 -4.40 13.43 35.32
N GLN A 280 -4.45 13.75 36.60
CA GLN A 280 -5.58 13.40 37.46
C GLN A 280 -6.74 14.37 37.25
N SER A 281 -6.53 15.65 37.53
CA SER A 281 -7.66 16.60 37.58
C SER A 281 -8.25 16.91 36.20
N VAL A 282 -7.43 17.04 35.16
CA VAL A 282 -7.96 17.29 33.80
C VAL A 282 -8.29 15.96 33.10
N LEU A 283 -7.31 15.10 32.89
CA LEU A 283 -7.50 13.92 32.03
C LEU A 283 -8.38 12.84 32.67
N ARG A 284 -8.17 12.47 33.94
CA ARG A 284 -9.01 11.47 34.62
C ARG A 284 -10.37 12.03 35.01
N GLU A 285 -10.40 13.11 35.78
CA GLU A 285 -11.63 13.61 36.43
C GLU A 285 -12.52 14.39 35.45
N LYS A 286 -11.98 15.39 34.72
CA LYS A 286 -12.80 16.23 33.82
C LYS A 286 -13.10 15.56 32.49
N LEU A 287 -12.14 14.86 31.87
CA LEU A 287 -12.34 14.20 30.58
C LEU A 287 -12.83 12.75 30.70
N GLY A 288 -12.78 12.15 31.89
CA GLY A 288 -13.27 10.80 32.12
C GLY A 288 -12.40 9.70 31.49
N PHE A 289 -11.13 9.99 31.17
CA PHE A 289 -10.26 9.01 30.51
C PHE A 289 -9.80 7.93 31.51
N ASN A 290 -10.16 6.68 31.26
CA ASN A 290 -9.83 5.55 32.13
C ASN A 290 -8.77 4.59 31.56
N GLY A 291 -8.23 4.87 30.37
CA GLY A 291 -7.21 4.06 29.72
C GLY A 291 -5.80 4.25 30.29
N VAL A 292 -4.78 3.86 29.53
CA VAL A 292 -3.37 4.00 29.92
C VAL A 292 -2.87 5.41 29.64
N VAL A 293 -2.23 6.03 30.63
CA VAL A 293 -1.46 7.26 30.43
C VAL A 293 -0.01 6.87 30.18
N ILE A 294 0.52 7.25 29.01
CA ILE A 294 1.92 7.01 28.64
C ILE A 294 2.67 8.34 28.55
N THR A 295 3.95 8.36 28.92
CA THR A 295 4.80 9.54 28.76
C THR A 295 5.27 9.68 27.32
N ASP A 296 5.58 10.90 26.87
CA ASP A 296 6.55 11.06 25.79
C ASP A 296 7.96 10.59 26.24
N ALA A 297 8.94 10.59 25.34
CA ALA A 297 10.27 10.09 25.64
C ALA A 297 10.99 10.91 26.74
N MET A 298 11.23 10.29 27.89
CA MET A 298 11.79 10.96 29.08
C MET A 298 13.19 11.55 28.89
N GLY A 299 13.91 11.15 27.84
CA GLY A 299 15.20 11.75 27.52
C GLY A 299 15.15 12.93 26.56
N MET A 300 13.97 13.52 26.32
CA MET A 300 13.83 14.76 25.57
C MET A 300 14.34 15.98 26.39
N GLY A 301 14.71 17.05 25.68
CA GLY A 301 15.21 18.28 26.28
C GLY A 301 14.24 18.96 27.23
N GLY A 302 12.92 18.80 27.03
CA GLY A 302 11.88 19.30 27.94
C GLY A 302 11.96 18.75 29.37
N ILE A 303 12.62 17.60 29.57
CA ILE A 303 12.86 17.00 30.89
C ILE A 303 14.34 17.12 31.27
N THR A 304 15.22 16.57 30.44
CA THR A 304 16.64 16.34 30.77
C THR A 304 17.46 17.61 31.00
N LYS A 305 16.99 18.78 30.54
CA LYS A 305 17.66 20.06 30.79
C LYS A 305 17.39 20.63 32.18
N ASN A 306 16.27 20.24 32.82
CA ASN A 306 15.80 20.85 34.06
C ASN A 306 15.76 19.88 35.24
N TYR A 307 15.66 18.58 34.97
CA TYR A 307 15.44 17.57 36.01
C TYR A 307 16.42 16.41 35.91
N SER A 308 16.81 15.87 37.07
CA SER A 308 17.52 14.59 37.11
C SER A 308 16.60 13.45 36.70
N ASP A 309 17.15 12.42 36.07
CA ASP A 309 16.40 11.22 35.64
C ASP A 309 15.62 10.57 36.79
N ALA A 310 16.22 10.45 37.98
CA ALA A 310 15.55 9.86 39.14
C ALA A 310 14.35 10.69 39.63
N TYR A 311 14.52 12.01 39.72
CA TYR A 311 13.45 12.92 40.14
C TYR A 311 12.30 12.90 39.13
N ALA A 312 12.61 13.09 37.84
CA ALA A 312 11.60 13.11 36.78
C ALA A 312 10.80 11.79 36.73
N LEU A 313 11.47 10.65 36.91
CA LEU A 313 10.84 9.34 36.92
C LEU A 313 9.82 9.18 38.06
N ILE A 314 10.19 9.55 39.29
CA ILE A 314 9.32 9.42 40.47
C ILE A 314 8.12 10.37 40.35
N GLU A 315 8.36 11.64 40.03
CA GLU A 315 7.29 12.64 39.87
C GLU A 315 6.30 12.26 38.77
N THR A 316 6.78 11.72 37.65
CA THR A 316 5.93 11.26 36.55
C THR A 316 5.00 10.11 36.95
N ILE A 317 5.49 9.17 37.78
CA ILE A 317 4.67 8.07 38.31
C ILE A 317 3.62 8.61 39.28
N ASN A 318 4.03 9.51 40.18
CA ASN A 318 3.16 10.14 41.18
C ASN A 318 2.08 11.02 40.53
N ALA A 319 2.42 11.72 39.45
CA ALA A 319 1.48 12.50 38.65
C ALA A 319 0.36 11.62 38.06
N GLY A 320 0.63 10.35 37.75
CA GLY A 320 -0.37 9.40 37.26
C GLY A 320 -0.04 8.69 35.95
N SER A 321 1.19 8.79 35.47
CA SER A 321 1.61 8.06 34.25
C SER A 321 1.72 6.57 34.55
N ASP A 322 1.10 5.74 33.71
CA ASP A 322 1.04 4.28 33.87
C ASP A 322 2.17 3.57 33.11
N VAL A 323 2.61 4.14 31.98
CA VAL A 323 3.70 3.62 31.14
C VAL A 323 4.71 4.73 30.86
N ILE A 324 6.00 4.41 30.95
CA ILE A 324 7.10 5.38 30.89
C ILE A 324 8.06 5.00 29.76
N ILE A 325 8.20 5.91 28.79
CA ILE A 325 9.15 5.77 27.68
C ILE A 325 10.52 6.24 28.15
N GLN A 326 11.33 5.30 28.64
CA GLN A 326 12.67 5.56 29.19
C GLN A 326 13.77 5.29 28.18
N ASN A 327 14.88 6.03 28.29
CA ASN A 327 16.06 5.80 27.46
C ASN A 327 17.31 5.59 28.31
N TYR A 328 18.09 4.58 27.91
CA TYR A 328 19.47 4.31 28.31
C TYR A 328 19.71 3.41 29.55
N ASN A 329 19.13 3.64 30.73
CA ASN A 329 19.39 2.78 31.91
C ASN A 329 18.11 2.25 32.58
N LEU A 330 17.51 1.22 31.96
CA LEU A 330 16.25 0.67 32.46
C LEU A 330 16.40 -0.04 33.80
N LYS A 331 17.47 -0.81 34.01
CA LYS A 331 17.71 -1.50 35.28
C LYS A 331 17.80 -0.48 36.44
N GLY A 332 18.63 0.55 36.28
CA GLY A 332 18.77 1.59 37.29
C GLY A 332 17.48 2.36 37.54
N SER A 333 16.62 2.51 36.52
CA SER A 333 15.29 3.11 36.68
C SER A 333 14.38 2.23 37.54
N ILE A 334 14.35 0.92 37.30
CA ILE A 334 13.58 -0.03 38.11
C ILE A 334 14.08 -0.03 39.57
N ASP A 335 15.40 -0.03 39.77
CA ASP A 335 16.01 -0.01 41.10
C ASP A 335 15.62 1.27 41.88
N LYS A 336 15.55 2.43 41.21
CA LYS A 336 15.09 3.70 41.82
C LYS A 336 13.62 3.67 42.19
N VAL A 337 12.75 3.15 41.31
CA VAL A 337 11.30 3.06 41.59
C VAL A 337 11.03 2.07 42.72
N GLU A 338 11.70 0.92 42.74
CA GLU A 338 11.59 -0.03 43.84
C GLU A 338 11.99 0.62 45.18
N LYS A 339 13.09 1.36 45.19
CA LYS A 339 13.52 2.11 46.38
C LYS A 339 12.48 3.15 46.80
N ALA A 340 11.95 3.94 45.87
CA ALA A 340 10.91 4.93 46.16
C ALA A 340 9.64 4.29 46.73
N VAL A 341 9.25 3.10 46.25
CA VAL A 341 8.13 2.34 46.81
C VAL A 341 8.42 1.86 48.23
N ASN A 342 9.61 1.29 48.47
CA ASN A 342 10.02 0.83 49.79
C ASN A 342 10.14 1.97 50.81
N ASN A 343 10.47 3.18 50.34
CA ASN A 343 10.53 4.39 51.15
C ASN A 343 9.15 5.06 51.38
N GLY A 344 8.10 4.61 50.68
CA GLY A 344 6.76 5.21 50.75
C GLY A 344 6.58 6.48 49.89
N GLU A 345 7.55 6.84 49.06
CA GLU A 345 7.48 7.97 48.12
C GLU A 345 6.52 7.69 46.96
N ILE A 346 6.37 6.40 46.58
CA ILE A 346 5.37 5.91 45.63
C ILE A 346 4.58 4.80 46.31
N SER A 347 3.24 4.89 46.31
CA SER A 347 2.43 3.82 46.90
C SER A 347 2.49 2.54 46.05
N ILE A 348 2.50 1.37 46.71
CA ILE A 348 2.39 0.08 46.00
C ILE A 348 1.09 -0.03 45.18
N ASN A 349 0.02 0.63 45.63
CA ASN A 349 -1.26 0.67 44.92
C ASN A 349 -1.13 1.40 43.58
N ARG A 350 -0.40 2.52 43.53
CA ARG A 350 -0.09 3.22 42.28
C ARG A 350 0.60 2.32 41.26
N ILE A 351 1.57 1.51 41.71
CA ILE A 351 2.25 0.52 40.87
C ILE A 351 1.30 -0.60 40.42
N ASN A 352 0.49 -1.15 41.34
CA ASN A 352 -0.48 -2.19 41.03
C ASN A 352 -1.51 -1.74 39.98
N GLU A 353 -2.02 -0.52 40.10
CA GLU A 353 -2.98 0.06 39.16
C GLU A 353 -2.41 0.20 37.75
N SER A 354 -1.20 0.73 37.62
CA SER A 354 -0.51 0.88 36.34
C SER A 354 -0.23 -0.47 35.69
N ALA A 355 0.37 -1.41 36.44
CA ALA A 355 0.67 -2.74 35.95
C ALA A 355 -0.62 -3.47 35.51
N LEU A 356 -1.72 -3.33 36.27
CA LEU A 356 -3.01 -3.92 35.91
C LEU A 356 -3.54 -3.38 34.58
N LYS A 357 -3.41 -2.07 34.31
CA LYS A 357 -3.84 -1.49 33.03
C LYS A 357 -3.03 -2.04 31.85
N VAL A 358 -1.71 -2.17 32.01
CA VAL A 358 -0.84 -2.77 30.97
C VAL A 358 -1.22 -4.23 30.73
N LEU A 359 -1.48 -5.01 31.78
CA LEU A 359 -1.98 -6.38 31.65
C LEU A 359 -3.35 -6.40 30.94
N LYS A 360 -4.26 -5.48 31.25
CA LYS A 360 -5.55 -5.35 30.54
C LYS A 360 -5.37 -5.01 29.06
N MET A 361 -4.41 -4.17 28.68
CA MET A 361 -4.07 -3.93 27.26
C MET A 361 -3.62 -5.21 26.56
N LYS A 362 -2.73 -5.99 27.19
CA LYS A 362 -2.28 -7.30 26.67
C LYS A 362 -3.44 -8.29 26.55
N ALA A 363 -4.38 -8.25 27.49
CA ALA A 363 -5.58 -9.07 27.46
C ALA A 363 -6.51 -8.68 26.29
N LYS A 364 -6.73 -7.38 26.08
CA LYS A 364 -7.60 -6.80 25.05
C LYS A 364 -7.22 -7.27 23.64
N ILE A 365 -5.93 -7.35 23.33
CA ILE A 365 -5.42 -7.82 22.03
C ILE A 365 -5.12 -9.33 21.99
N THR A 366 -5.58 -10.08 22.99
CA THR A 366 -5.44 -11.55 23.12
C THR A 366 -4.00 -12.07 23.24
N LEU A 367 -3.04 -11.20 23.56
CA LEU A 367 -1.62 -11.55 23.62
C LEU A 367 -1.31 -12.64 24.69
N HIS A 368 -2.07 -12.66 25.77
CA HIS A 368 -2.02 -13.70 26.81
C HIS A 368 -2.41 -15.11 26.34
N LYS A 369 -3.17 -15.23 25.24
CA LYS A 369 -3.58 -16.52 24.68
C LYS A 369 -2.53 -17.09 23.71
N SER A 370 -1.84 -16.20 22.98
CA SER A 370 -0.74 -16.57 22.11
C SER A 370 0.24 -15.40 21.97
N ALA A 371 1.44 -15.57 22.51
CA ALA A 371 2.53 -14.61 22.38
C ALA A 371 3.39 -14.86 21.13
N LYS A 372 3.21 -16.02 20.46
CA LYS A 372 4.00 -16.41 19.29
C LYS A 372 3.51 -15.65 18.06
N ILE A 373 4.43 -14.95 17.41
CA ILE A 373 4.17 -14.23 16.17
C ILE A 373 4.41 -15.20 15.01
N SER A 374 3.33 -15.54 14.29
CA SER A 374 3.41 -16.47 13.16
C SER A 374 4.02 -15.83 11.92
N LEU A 375 4.89 -16.59 11.25
CA LEU A 375 5.39 -16.26 9.91
C LEU A 375 4.26 -16.23 8.87
N ASP A 376 3.19 -17.00 9.06
CA ASP A 376 2.04 -17.03 8.15
C ASP A 376 1.34 -15.67 8.07
N GLY A 377 1.36 -14.91 9.17
CA GLY A 377 0.83 -13.54 9.22
C GLY A 377 1.56 -12.61 8.25
N LEU A 378 2.90 -12.73 8.17
CA LEU A 378 3.74 -11.98 7.24
C LEU A 378 3.45 -12.34 5.77
N TYR A 379 3.29 -13.64 5.48
CA TYR A 379 2.98 -14.12 4.13
C TYR A 379 1.56 -13.75 3.68
N ASN A 380 0.61 -13.64 4.60
CA ASN A 380 -0.78 -13.24 4.31
C ASN A 380 -0.99 -11.71 4.34
N SER A 381 -0.19 -10.94 5.08
CA SER A 381 -0.17 -9.46 5.00
C SER A 381 0.43 -8.93 3.70
N TYR A 382 0.81 -9.83 2.78
CA TYR A 382 1.37 -9.50 1.46
C TYR A 382 0.34 -8.96 0.46
N HIS A 383 -0.88 -8.61 0.91
CA HIS A 383 -1.87 -7.81 0.18
C HIS A 383 -1.44 -6.33 -0.03
N LYS A 384 -0.13 -6.07 -0.18
CA LYS A 384 0.43 -4.73 -0.45
C LYS A 384 -0.22 -4.05 -1.64
N LYS A 385 -0.76 -4.80 -2.60
CA LYS A 385 -1.35 -4.22 -3.80
C LYS A 385 -2.64 -3.45 -3.50
N GLU A 386 -3.51 -3.99 -2.65
CA GLU A 386 -4.72 -3.28 -2.20
C GLU A 386 -4.34 -2.09 -1.31
N SER A 387 -3.48 -2.30 -0.30
CA SER A 387 -3.00 -1.22 0.57
C SER A 387 -2.36 -0.08 -0.21
N LYS A 388 -1.49 -0.40 -1.18
CA LYS A 388 -0.86 0.60 -2.07
C LYS A 388 -1.87 1.29 -2.98
N HIS A 389 -2.89 0.59 -3.47
CA HIS A 389 -3.93 1.19 -4.29
C HIS A 389 -4.75 2.19 -3.49
N ILE A 390 -5.20 1.81 -2.30
CA ILE A 390 -5.93 2.69 -1.36
C ILE A 390 -5.04 3.90 -1.01
N ALA A 391 -3.79 3.66 -0.59
CA ALA A 391 -2.86 4.75 -0.26
C ALA A 391 -2.63 5.71 -1.44
N ALA A 392 -2.49 5.18 -2.66
CA ALA A 392 -2.33 5.99 -3.86
C ALA A 392 -3.61 6.76 -4.25
N GLN A 393 -4.79 6.18 -4.00
CA GLN A 393 -6.07 6.87 -4.20
C GLN A 393 -6.20 8.05 -3.23
N ILE A 394 -5.98 7.81 -1.93
CA ILE A 394 -6.03 8.84 -0.89
C ILE A 394 -5.00 9.95 -1.19
N ALA A 395 -3.78 9.57 -1.61
CA ALA A 395 -2.76 10.55 -2.00
C ALA A 395 -3.18 11.43 -3.17
N GLN A 396 -3.88 10.88 -4.17
CA GLN A 396 -4.40 11.65 -5.31
C GLN A 396 -5.52 12.60 -4.90
N GLU A 397 -6.46 12.13 -4.08
CA GLU A 397 -7.54 12.95 -3.50
C GLU A 397 -7.02 14.08 -2.61
N ALA A 398 -5.89 13.86 -1.93
CA ALA A 398 -5.29 14.81 -1.01
C ALA A 398 -4.58 15.99 -1.67
N ILE A 399 -4.11 15.86 -2.93
CA ILE A 399 -3.38 16.96 -3.58
C ILE A 399 -4.30 18.20 -3.62
N THR A 400 -3.79 19.31 -3.08
CA THR A 400 -4.56 20.54 -2.94
C THR A 400 -3.94 21.64 -3.78
N CYS A 401 -4.73 22.27 -4.64
CA CYS A 401 -4.32 23.43 -5.42
C CYS A 401 -4.83 24.70 -4.74
N VAL A 402 -3.92 25.57 -4.30
CA VAL A 402 -4.27 26.79 -3.56
C VAL A 402 -4.29 28.00 -4.49
N LYS A 403 -3.32 28.08 -5.40
CA LYS A 403 -3.26 29.09 -6.46
C LYS A 403 -3.18 28.41 -7.82
N TYR A 404 -3.89 28.95 -8.81
CA TYR A 404 -4.09 28.32 -10.11
C TYR A 404 -3.96 29.31 -11.26
N ASP A 405 -3.20 28.91 -12.28
CA ASP A 405 -3.16 29.55 -13.60
C ASP A 405 -3.21 28.48 -14.70
N SER A 406 -4.34 28.46 -15.42
CA SER A 406 -4.59 27.52 -16.53
C SER A 406 -3.59 27.60 -17.68
N LYS A 407 -2.84 28.70 -17.83
CA LYS A 407 -1.82 28.86 -18.87
C LYS A 407 -0.53 28.12 -18.54
N MET A 408 -0.28 27.84 -17.25
CA MET A 408 0.95 27.22 -16.75
C MET A 408 0.71 25.76 -16.34
N PHE A 409 -0.48 25.47 -15.81
CA PHE A 409 -0.77 24.20 -15.15
C PHE A 409 -2.21 23.71 -15.43
N PRO A 410 -2.44 22.40 -15.66
CA PRO A 410 -1.46 21.30 -15.70
C PRO A 410 -0.60 21.24 -16.99
N PHE A 411 0.47 20.46 -16.98
CA PHE A 411 1.39 20.35 -18.10
C PHE A 411 0.82 19.54 -19.28
N HIS A 412 1.01 20.07 -20.49
CA HIS A 412 0.66 19.40 -21.74
C HIS A 412 1.90 18.80 -22.42
N LEU A 413 1.83 17.50 -22.76
CA LEU A 413 2.90 16.78 -23.46
C LEU A 413 3.26 17.34 -24.86
N LYS A 414 2.39 18.17 -25.44
CA LYS A 414 2.61 18.80 -26.75
C LYS A 414 3.46 20.07 -26.67
N ASN A 415 3.82 20.55 -25.47
CA ASN A 415 4.66 21.74 -25.37
C ASN A 415 6.10 21.42 -25.77
N SER A 416 6.66 22.19 -26.71
CA SER A 416 8.04 22.04 -27.19
C SER A 416 9.07 22.80 -26.35
N GLU A 417 8.62 23.69 -25.47
CA GLU A 417 9.44 24.48 -24.54
C GLU A 417 10.00 23.59 -23.42
N PRO A 418 11.30 23.70 -23.08
CA PRO A 418 11.86 23.03 -21.91
C PRO A 418 11.23 23.53 -20.60
N LEU A 419 10.84 22.61 -19.72
CA LEU A 419 10.46 22.89 -18.34
C LEU A 419 11.70 22.79 -17.45
N TYR A 420 12.00 23.86 -16.71
CA TYR A 420 13.04 23.84 -15.69
C TYR A 420 12.44 23.32 -14.39
N VAL A 421 12.97 22.21 -13.88
CA VAL A 421 12.48 21.57 -12.65
C VAL A 421 13.56 21.67 -11.59
N ILE A 422 13.26 22.35 -10.50
CA ILE A 422 14.20 22.60 -9.40
C ILE A 422 13.73 21.81 -8.19
N ASP A 423 14.50 20.81 -7.79
CA ASP A 423 14.29 20.10 -6.53
C ASP A 423 15.09 20.85 -5.44
N ILE A 424 14.39 21.47 -4.48
CA ILE A 424 15.00 22.25 -3.38
C ILE A 424 14.79 21.50 -2.06
N TYR A 425 15.89 21.12 -1.42
CA TYR A 425 15.91 20.38 -0.16
C TYR A 425 16.30 21.27 1.03
N ASP A 426 15.61 21.12 2.15
CA ASP A 426 15.83 21.90 3.38
C ASP A 426 16.88 21.29 4.34
N SER A 427 17.71 20.39 3.80
CA SER A 427 18.71 19.60 4.50
C SER A 427 19.97 19.45 3.66
N GLU A 428 21.15 19.51 4.27
CA GLU A 428 22.43 19.37 3.58
C GLU A 428 22.64 18.02 2.86
N ASN A 429 23.47 18.04 1.81
CA ASN A 429 24.01 16.87 1.10
C ASN A 429 22.96 15.96 0.44
N ASN A 430 21.91 16.55 -0.12
CA ASN A 430 20.89 15.88 -0.92
C ASN A 430 20.77 16.51 -2.32
N HIS A 431 21.56 16.01 -3.27
CA HIS A 431 21.44 16.35 -4.69
C HIS A 431 20.75 15.26 -5.51
N ASP A 432 19.88 14.45 -4.89
CA ASP A 432 19.14 13.43 -5.61
C ASP A 432 18.00 14.04 -6.45
N LYS A 433 17.79 13.51 -7.66
CA LYS A 433 16.59 13.82 -8.44
C LYS A 433 15.36 13.22 -7.76
N SER A 434 14.34 14.03 -7.54
CA SER A 434 13.09 13.58 -6.93
C SER A 434 12.33 12.58 -7.81
N ASN A 435 11.40 11.83 -7.21
CA ASN A 435 10.48 10.98 -7.97
C ASN A 435 9.53 11.83 -8.82
N VAL A 436 9.27 13.08 -8.42
CA VAL A 436 8.52 14.05 -9.24
C VAL A 436 9.28 14.33 -10.52
N THR A 437 10.54 14.78 -10.42
CA THR A 437 11.42 15.06 -11.56
C THR A 437 11.58 13.84 -12.47
N LYS A 438 11.89 12.67 -11.89
CA LYS A 438 12.01 11.41 -12.64
C LYS A 438 10.69 11.01 -13.33
N GLY A 439 9.55 11.22 -12.66
CA GLY A 439 8.22 10.92 -13.20
C GLY A 439 7.85 11.82 -14.38
N LEU A 440 8.14 13.12 -14.28
CA LEU A 440 7.94 14.08 -15.38
C LEU A 440 8.85 13.78 -16.57
N GLN A 441 10.12 13.42 -16.35
CA GLN A 441 11.02 12.98 -17.42
C GLN A 441 10.47 11.76 -18.17
N LYS A 442 10.00 10.74 -17.43
CA LYS A 442 9.38 9.54 -18.01
C LYS A 442 8.10 9.82 -18.80
N SER A 443 7.44 10.95 -18.56
CA SER A 443 6.23 11.34 -19.30
C SER A 443 6.50 11.84 -20.73
N GLY A 444 7.76 12.15 -21.06
CA GLY A 444 8.17 12.70 -22.36
C GLY A 444 8.29 14.22 -22.40
N LEU A 445 8.08 14.91 -21.28
CA LEU A 445 8.38 16.35 -21.16
C LEU A 445 9.88 16.61 -21.30
N LYS A 446 10.25 17.69 -21.99
CA LYS A 446 11.62 18.16 -22.06
C LYS A 446 11.99 18.83 -20.74
N ILE A 447 12.67 18.12 -19.85
CA ILE A 447 13.03 18.61 -18.52
C ILE A 447 14.50 19.03 -18.47
N LYS A 448 14.77 20.23 -17.94
CA LYS A 448 16.09 20.60 -17.39
C LYS A 448 16.00 20.60 -15.87
N ALA A 449 16.72 19.71 -15.22
CA ALA A 449 16.61 19.50 -13.78
C ALA A 449 17.79 20.14 -13.04
N LEU A 450 17.51 20.85 -11.95
CA LEU A 450 18.48 21.39 -10.99
C LEU A 450 18.16 20.84 -9.59
N GLN A 451 19.19 20.56 -8.81
CA GLN A 451 19.07 20.08 -7.43
C GLN A 451 19.80 21.07 -6.54
N ILE A 452 19.13 21.54 -5.48
CA ILE A 452 19.63 22.53 -4.53
C ILE A 452 19.41 21.98 -3.12
N ASP A 453 20.41 22.15 -2.27
CA ASP A 453 20.30 21.85 -0.84
C ASP A 453 21.03 22.87 0.06
N GLU A 454 20.88 22.70 1.37
CA GLU A 454 21.41 23.62 2.40
C GLU A 454 22.95 23.74 2.41
N SER A 455 23.66 22.80 1.81
CA SER A 455 25.13 22.83 1.69
C SER A 455 25.63 23.66 0.50
N ASP A 456 24.74 24.05 -0.43
CA ASP A 456 25.10 24.85 -1.59
C ASP A 456 25.38 26.31 -1.20
N SER A 457 26.58 26.78 -1.58
CA SER A 457 26.97 28.17 -1.35
C SER A 457 26.22 29.13 -2.28
N LYS A 458 26.06 30.38 -1.86
CA LYS A 458 25.47 31.44 -2.69
C LYS A 458 26.07 31.53 -4.10
N GLY A 459 27.40 31.42 -4.23
CA GLY A 459 28.06 31.47 -5.55
C GLY A 459 27.68 30.31 -6.48
N VAL A 460 27.40 29.12 -5.92
CA VAL A 460 26.90 27.96 -6.69
C VAL A 460 25.46 28.22 -7.14
N LEU A 461 24.61 28.71 -6.24
CA LEU A 461 23.22 29.02 -6.55
C LEU A 461 23.10 30.14 -7.61
N ASP A 462 23.94 31.18 -7.51
CA ASP A 462 24.03 32.25 -8.51
C ASP A 462 24.43 31.70 -9.89
N ALA A 463 25.36 30.75 -9.94
CA ALA A 463 25.76 30.09 -11.19
C ALA A 463 24.60 29.27 -11.79
N MET A 464 23.88 28.48 -10.97
CA MET A 464 22.71 27.73 -11.41
C MET A 464 21.59 28.66 -11.91
N LEU A 465 21.35 29.77 -11.22
CA LEU A 465 20.34 30.77 -11.59
C LEU A 465 20.66 31.41 -12.96
N ASN A 466 21.94 31.59 -13.27
CA ASN A 466 22.39 32.12 -14.56
C ASN A 466 22.12 31.16 -15.73
N GLU A 467 22.05 29.85 -15.49
CA GLU A 467 21.68 28.86 -16.51
C GLU A 467 20.18 28.88 -16.86
N ILE A 468 19.35 29.51 -16.03
CA ILE A 468 17.90 29.65 -16.26
C ILE A 468 17.64 30.92 -17.09
N PRO A 469 17.15 30.79 -18.34
CA PRO A 469 16.78 31.92 -19.18
C PRO A 469 15.65 32.75 -18.58
N LYS A 470 15.59 34.03 -18.93
CA LYS A 470 14.44 34.89 -18.60
C LYS A 470 13.16 34.32 -19.22
N ASN A 471 12.02 34.51 -18.55
CA ASN A 471 10.69 34.03 -18.98
C ASN A 471 10.58 32.49 -19.16
N SER A 472 11.44 31.72 -18.49
CA SER A 472 11.38 30.26 -18.49
C SER A 472 10.18 29.75 -17.70
N HIS A 473 9.58 28.65 -18.15
CA HIS A 473 8.61 27.90 -17.36
C HIS A 473 9.34 27.06 -16.30
N VAL A 474 9.01 27.27 -15.02
CA VAL A 474 9.71 26.65 -13.89
C VAL A 474 8.73 25.90 -13.00
N LEU A 475 9.08 24.67 -12.62
CA LEU A 475 8.51 23.96 -11.48
C LEU A 475 9.54 23.91 -10.35
N ILE A 476 9.16 24.37 -9.17
CA ILE A 476 9.92 24.21 -7.93
C ILE A 476 9.25 23.11 -7.11
N ASN A 477 9.95 22.01 -6.90
CA ASN A 477 9.58 20.99 -5.92
C ASN A 477 10.30 21.32 -4.60
N ALA A 478 9.58 21.89 -3.65
CA ALA A 478 10.15 22.29 -2.37
C ALA A 478 9.94 21.21 -1.31
N PHE A 479 11.03 20.63 -0.81
CA PHE A 479 11.05 19.55 0.17
C PHE A 479 11.29 20.12 1.58
N ALA A 480 10.36 20.94 2.07
CA ALA A 480 10.47 21.57 3.39
C ALA A 480 9.57 20.86 4.42
N SER A 481 10.13 20.00 5.26
CA SER A 481 9.35 19.17 6.20
C SER A 481 9.69 19.47 7.67
N PRO A 482 8.71 19.34 8.59
CA PRO A 482 8.97 19.39 10.02
C PRO A 482 9.88 18.22 10.43
N LYS A 483 10.86 18.48 11.29
CA LYS A 483 11.80 17.47 11.78
C LYS A 483 12.30 17.86 13.17
N ALA A 484 12.39 16.88 14.06
CA ALA A 484 12.96 17.08 15.40
C ALA A 484 14.35 17.72 15.30
N TRP A 485 14.64 18.67 16.19
CA TRP A 485 15.86 19.48 16.30
C TRP A 485 16.09 20.49 15.17
N LYS A 486 15.22 20.58 14.16
CA LYS A 486 15.40 21.48 13.01
C LYS A 486 14.98 22.92 13.31
N ASN A 487 13.97 23.11 14.16
CA ASN A 487 13.43 24.42 14.61
C ASN A 487 13.05 25.40 13.47
N ARG A 488 12.70 24.89 12.28
CA ARG A 488 12.21 25.69 11.14
C ARG A 488 11.33 24.86 10.21
N ILE A 489 10.34 25.50 9.60
CA ILE A 489 9.47 24.90 8.58
C ILE A 489 9.74 25.42 7.17
N PHE A 490 10.31 26.62 7.05
CA PHE A 490 10.61 27.29 5.79
C PHE A 490 11.96 26.85 5.21
N LEU A 491 12.26 27.33 4.00
CA LEU A 491 13.54 27.09 3.33
C LEU A 491 14.68 27.84 4.06
N PRO A 492 15.93 27.35 4.00
CA PRO A 492 17.08 28.09 4.50
C PRO A 492 17.35 29.34 3.64
N GLY A 493 18.14 30.27 4.20
CA GLY A 493 18.26 31.63 3.65
C GLY A 493 18.79 31.70 2.21
N ASN A 494 19.77 30.86 1.85
CA ASN A 494 20.34 30.85 0.50
C ASN A 494 19.32 30.39 -0.54
N GLU A 495 18.52 29.39 -0.21
CA GLU A 495 17.46 28.84 -1.06
C GLU A 495 16.29 29.83 -1.18
N THR A 496 15.93 30.51 -0.09
CA THR A 496 14.93 31.59 -0.13
C THR A 496 15.39 32.74 -1.04
N ASP A 497 16.64 33.16 -0.94
CA ASP A 497 17.21 34.20 -1.82
C ASP A 497 17.30 33.75 -3.29
N PHE A 498 17.61 32.48 -3.54
CA PHE A 498 17.60 31.89 -4.88
C PHE A 498 16.19 31.95 -5.50
N VAL A 499 15.14 31.57 -4.76
CA VAL A 499 13.76 31.62 -5.25
C VAL A 499 13.33 33.07 -5.53
N ARG A 500 13.67 34.03 -4.66
CA ARG A 500 13.39 35.47 -4.90
C ARG A 500 14.07 35.97 -6.17
N SER A 501 15.35 35.64 -6.35
CA SER A 501 16.11 36.04 -7.54
C SER A 501 15.59 35.37 -8.82
N LEU A 502 15.01 34.17 -8.70
CA LEU A 502 14.34 33.49 -9.80
C LEU A 502 13.02 34.18 -10.20
N MET A 503 12.26 34.68 -9.23
CA MET A 503 11.02 35.45 -9.47
C MET A 503 11.30 36.74 -10.25
N GLU A 504 12.49 37.33 -10.13
CA GLU A 504 12.91 38.49 -10.95
C GLU A 504 13.18 38.10 -12.43
N LYS A 505 13.48 36.84 -12.71
CA LYS A 505 13.75 36.33 -14.07
C LYS A 505 12.49 35.86 -14.80
N THR A 506 11.49 35.38 -14.08
CA THR A 506 10.28 34.79 -14.66
C THR A 506 9.12 34.81 -13.66
N ASP A 507 7.93 35.12 -14.14
CA ASP A 507 6.66 34.97 -13.41
C ASP A 507 6.00 33.60 -13.66
N ARG A 508 6.57 32.79 -14.56
CA ARG A 508 6.03 31.46 -14.96
C ARG A 508 6.49 30.36 -14.01
N ILE A 509 6.17 30.52 -12.73
CA ILE A 509 6.62 29.63 -11.64
C ILE A 509 5.44 28.85 -11.07
N ILE A 510 5.62 27.54 -10.96
CA ILE A 510 4.76 26.65 -10.17
C ILE A 510 5.55 26.21 -8.94
N LEU A 511 5.02 26.45 -7.75
CA LEU A 511 5.60 25.96 -6.50
C LEU A 511 4.78 24.78 -5.98
N ALA A 512 5.41 23.61 -5.89
CA ALA A 512 4.83 22.43 -5.27
C ALA A 512 5.52 22.15 -3.93
N SER A 513 4.77 22.25 -2.84
CA SER A 513 5.27 21.94 -1.50
C SER A 513 5.09 20.45 -1.18
N LEU A 514 6.21 19.77 -0.90
CA LEU A 514 6.27 18.38 -0.44
C LEU A 514 6.54 18.29 1.06
N GLY A 515 5.88 19.14 1.83
CA GLY A 515 5.96 19.19 3.29
C GLY A 515 4.99 20.24 3.81
N THR A 516 5.49 21.27 4.49
CA THR A 516 4.63 22.31 5.09
C THR A 516 3.75 23.02 4.04
N PRO A 517 2.43 23.18 4.27
CA PRO A 517 1.56 23.92 3.35
C PRO A 517 1.80 25.44 3.38
N TYR A 518 2.65 25.91 4.30
CA TYR A 518 2.83 27.33 4.60
C TYR A 518 3.87 28.04 3.72
N LEU A 519 4.68 27.31 2.92
CA LEU A 519 5.82 27.86 2.15
C LEU A 519 5.46 29.06 1.26
N ILE A 520 4.24 29.08 0.72
CA ILE A 520 3.80 30.16 -0.19
C ILE A 520 3.78 31.55 0.49
N GLN A 521 3.79 31.63 1.82
CA GLN A 521 3.90 32.89 2.55
C GLN A 521 5.21 33.64 2.26
N GLU A 522 6.29 32.94 1.94
CA GLU A 522 7.56 33.59 1.58
C GLU A 522 7.56 34.12 0.14
N PHE A 523 6.64 33.63 -0.70
CA PHE A 523 6.57 33.90 -2.14
C PHE A 523 5.12 34.14 -2.61
N PRO A 524 4.36 35.06 -1.99
CA PRO A 524 2.93 35.23 -2.22
C PRO A 524 2.58 35.58 -3.67
N GLU A 525 3.53 36.06 -4.47
CA GLU A 525 3.36 36.43 -5.88
C GLU A 525 3.36 35.23 -6.83
N ILE A 526 3.88 34.05 -6.43
CA ILE A 526 3.94 32.86 -7.31
C ILE A 526 2.53 32.46 -7.78
N PRO A 527 2.25 32.35 -9.08
CA PRO A 527 0.88 32.23 -9.60
C PRO A 527 0.24 30.85 -9.37
N VAL A 528 1.03 29.79 -9.24
CA VAL A 528 0.52 28.43 -9.02
C VAL A 528 1.17 27.81 -7.79
N TYR A 529 0.34 27.35 -6.84
CA TYR A 529 0.79 26.69 -5.61
C TYR A 529 0.03 25.39 -5.36
N LEU A 530 0.77 24.31 -5.16
CA LEU A 530 0.27 22.97 -4.88
C LEU A 530 0.80 22.46 -3.53
N CYS A 531 -0.07 21.87 -2.72
CA CYS A 531 0.31 21.17 -1.49
C CYS A 531 0.23 19.65 -1.70
N ALA A 532 1.37 18.97 -1.54
CA ALA A 532 1.50 17.52 -1.50
C ALA A 532 1.84 16.99 -0.10
N TYR A 533 2.02 17.88 0.88
CA TYR A 533 2.11 17.63 2.33
C TYR A 533 3.28 16.76 2.85
N LYS A 534 3.94 15.98 1.98
CA LYS A 534 5.10 15.15 2.35
C LYS A 534 5.92 14.73 1.13
N ASN A 535 7.19 14.45 1.39
CA ASN A 535 8.17 14.01 0.40
C ASN A 535 8.22 12.49 0.16
N ASN A 536 7.25 11.71 0.67
CA ASN A 536 7.26 10.26 0.48
C ASN A 536 6.79 9.85 -0.93
N SER A 537 7.02 8.60 -1.29
CA SER A 537 6.87 8.13 -2.67
C SER A 537 5.41 8.20 -3.16
N VAL A 538 4.46 7.90 -2.28
CA VAL A 538 3.03 7.91 -2.61
C VAL A 538 2.54 9.33 -2.94
N MET A 539 2.95 10.34 -2.18
CA MET A 539 2.59 11.75 -2.43
C MET A 539 3.31 12.31 -3.66
N GLN A 540 4.60 11.99 -3.86
CA GLN A 540 5.33 12.39 -5.07
C GLN A 540 4.67 11.83 -6.35
N ASN A 541 4.26 10.56 -6.34
CA ASN A 541 3.58 9.95 -7.48
C ASN A 541 2.21 10.58 -7.75
N ALA A 542 1.44 10.89 -6.70
CA ALA A 542 0.18 11.62 -6.81
C ALA A 542 0.39 13.02 -7.41
N LEU A 543 1.43 13.74 -6.96
CA LEU A 543 1.81 15.05 -7.50
C LEU A 543 2.20 14.97 -8.98
N VAL A 544 2.93 13.94 -9.42
CA VAL A 544 3.22 13.72 -10.86
C VAL A 544 1.94 13.58 -11.67
N ASN A 545 0.97 12.79 -11.17
CA ASN A 545 -0.31 12.62 -11.87
C ASN A 545 -1.10 13.92 -11.93
N ALA A 546 -1.09 14.72 -10.86
CA ALA A 546 -1.70 16.04 -10.82
C ALA A 546 -1.04 17.01 -11.81
N LEU A 547 0.30 17.09 -11.81
CA LEU A 547 1.10 17.93 -12.73
C LEU A 547 0.88 17.57 -14.20
N LEU A 548 0.67 16.30 -14.52
CA LEU A 548 0.37 15.84 -15.88
C LEU A 548 -1.12 15.89 -16.24
N GLY A 549 -1.97 16.39 -15.34
CA GLY A 549 -3.42 16.45 -15.51
C GLY A 549 -4.07 15.07 -15.69
N LYS A 550 -3.49 14.01 -15.13
CA LYS A 550 -4.01 12.62 -15.20
C LYS A 550 -5.09 12.35 -14.15
N SER A 551 -5.08 13.11 -13.05
CA SER A 551 -6.06 13.03 -11.98
C SER A 551 -6.80 14.38 -11.84
N ILE A 552 -8.00 14.32 -11.26
CA ILE A 552 -8.68 15.52 -10.77
C ILE A 552 -7.93 15.96 -9.50
N ILE A 553 -7.83 17.27 -9.28
CA ILE A 553 -7.34 17.86 -8.03
C ILE A 553 -8.53 18.46 -7.33
N ASN A 554 -8.81 17.98 -6.12
CA ASN A 554 -9.98 18.38 -5.34
C ASN A 554 -9.72 18.47 -3.83
N GLY A 555 -8.47 18.26 -3.39
CA GLY A 555 -8.10 18.41 -1.99
C GLY A 555 -8.42 19.81 -1.47
N LYS A 556 -8.76 19.87 -0.19
CA LYS A 556 -9.10 21.08 0.56
C LYS A 556 -8.10 21.27 1.68
N LEU A 557 -7.68 22.51 1.91
CA LEU A 557 -6.76 22.80 3.00
C LEU A 557 -7.44 22.48 4.35
N PRO A 558 -6.85 21.64 5.20
CA PRO A 558 -7.34 21.44 6.57
C PRO A 558 -6.79 22.49 7.55
N VAL A 559 -6.10 23.51 7.03
CA VAL A 559 -5.49 24.63 7.74
C VAL A 559 -5.66 25.91 6.93
N SER A 560 -5.61 27.06 7.56
CA SER A 560 -5.51 28.36 6.91
C SER A 560 -4.04 28.65 6.61
N ILE A 561 -3.76 29.29 5.48
CA ILE A 561 -2.44 29.83 5.14
C ILE A 561 -2.55 31.36 5.29
N PRO A 562 -1.96 31.95 6.35
CA PRO A 562 -2.11 33.37 6.63
C PRO A 562 -1.82 34.27 5.41
N GLY A 563 -2.76 35.18 5.13
CA GLY A 563 -2.67 36.11 3.99
C GLY A 563 -2.90 35.50 2.60
N ILE A 564 -3.10 34.19 2.48
CA ILE A 564 -3.17 33.48 1.19
C ILE A 564 -4.48 32.72 1.00
N ALA A 565 -4.89 31.88 1.95
CA ALA A 565 -6.05 31.00 1.83
C ALA A 565 -6.64 30.63 3.19
N ASN A 566 -7.96 30.44 3.26
CA ASN A 566 -8.63 29.98 4.48
C ASN A 566 -8.72 28.45 4.52
N ILE A 567 -8.95 27.90 5.72
CA ILE A 567 -9.35 26.50 5.89
C ILE A 567 -10.54 26.13 4.98
N GLY A 568 -10.50 24.93 4.41
CA GLY A 568 -11.50 24.40 3.49
C GLY A 568 -11.36 24.90 2.04
N GLU A 569 -10.47 25.85 1.77
CA GLU A 569 -10.20 26.30 0.41
C GLU A 569 -9.36 25.29 -0.38
N GLY A 570 -9.54 25.30 -1.69
CA GLY A 570 -8.87 24.38 -2.61
C GLY A 570 -9.53 24.46 -3.98
N ILE A 571 -8.75 24.87 -4.99
CA ILE A 571 -9.19 25.05 -6.36
C ILE A 571 -9.32 23.67 -7.01
N ARG A 572 -10.52 23.38 -7.51
CA ARG A 572 -10.76 22.16 -8.27
C ARG A 572 -10.13 22.30 -9.65
N VAL A 573 -9.19 21.41 -9.97
CA VAL A 573 -8.57 21.34 -11.30
C VAL A 573 -9.00 20.05 -11.97
N GLU A 574 -9.72 20.18 -13.08
CA GLU A 574 -10.19 19.03 -13.84
C GLU A 574 -9.03 18.30 -14.51
N LYS A 575 -9.13 16.97 -14.59
CA LYS A 575 -8.17 16.18 -15.37
C LYS A 575 -8.19 16.68 -16.81
N ILE A 576 -7.01 16.75 -17.44
CA ILE A 576 -6.90 17.03 -18.86
C ILE A 576 -7.62 15.88 -19.56
N LYS A 577 -8.72 16.19 -20.27
CA LYS A 577 -9.29 15.26 -21.23
C LYS A 577 -8.20 15.02 -22.27
N GLN A 578 -7.46 13.93 -22.09
CA GLN A 578 -6.73 13.36 -23.19
C GLN A 578 -7.83 13.01 -24.19
N ASN A 579 -7.99 13.85 -25.22
CA ASN A 579 -8.36 13.32 -26.50
C ASN A 579 -7.27 12.30 -26.76
N ILE A 580 -7.56 11.05 -26.39
CA ILE A 580 -6.99 9.90 -27.05
C ILE A 580 -7.48 10.10 -28.48
N SER A 581 -6.78 10.96 -29.22
CA SER A 581 -6.46 10.69 -30.60
C SER A 581 -6.15 9.21 -30.56
N LYS A 582 -7.08 8.39 -31.09
CA LYS A 582 -6.79 7.02 -31.50
C LYS A 582 -5.35 7.09 -31.94
N LYS A 583 -4.40 6.47 -31.21
CA LYS A 583 -2.97 6.51 -31.54
C LYS A 583 -2.94 6.51 -33.05
N SER A 584 -2.50 7.62 -33.67
CA SER A 584 -2.39 7.67 -35.12
C SER A 584 -1.52 6.47 -35.42
N PHE A 585 -2.14 5.39 -35.90
CA PHE A 585 -1.43 4.15 -36.12
C PHE A 585 -0.39 4.53 -37.16
N SER A 586 0.87 4.63 -36.73
CA SER A 586 1.95 4.63 -37.69
C SER A 586 1.85 3.28 -38.36
N LYS A 587 1.76 3.26 -39.69
CA LYS A 587 1.81 2.00 -40.42
C LYS A 587 3.01 1.20 -39.90
N GLY A 588 2.76 -0.03 -39.44
CA GLY A 588 3.82 -0.98 -39.15
C GLY A 588 4.65 -1.21 -40.41
N LYS A 589 5.85 -1.78 -40.25
CA LYS A 589 6.70 -2.13 -41.39
C LYS A 589 5.93 -3.06 -42.33
N GLU A 590 5.59 -2.57 -43.52
CA GLU A 590 4.87 -3.36 -44.51
C GLU A 590 5.78 -4.52 -44.98
N ILE A 591 5.22 -5.72 -45.09
CA ILE A 591 5.92 -6.85 -45.69
C ILE A 591 5.76 -6.80 -47.22
N ILE A 592 6.88 -6.69 -47.92
CA ILE A 592 6.95 -6.68 -49.39
C ILE A 592 7.53 -8.00 -49.88
N GLN A 593 7.10 -8.48 -51.04
CA GLN A 593 7.70 -9.65 -51.67
C GLN A 593 8.77 -9.18 -52.65
N VAL A 594 9.95 -9.79 -52.56
CA VAL A 594 11.17 -9.42 -53.32
C VAL A 594 11.72 -10.65 -54.02
N LEU A 595 12.57 -10.43 -55.03
CA LEU A 595 13.34 -11.51 -55.62
C LEU A 595 14.45 -11.94 -54.64
N PRO A 596 14.73 -13.25 -54.47
CA PRO A 596 15.82 -13.73 -53.61
C PRO A 596 17.16 -13.04 -53.89
N GLU A 597 17.45 -12.77 -55.16
CA GLU A 597 18.68 -12.14 -55.63
C GLU A 597 18.82 -10.69 -55.13
N GLU A 598 17.73 -9.96 -54.93
CA GLU A 598 17.71 -8.56 -54.45
C GLU A 598 18.27 -8.42 -53.03
N ILE A 599 18.24 -9.50 -52.24
CA ILE A 599 18.78 -9.53 -50.87
C ILE A 599 19.92 -10.55 -50.71
N GLY A 600 20.50 -11.03 -51.81
CA GLY A 600 21.64 -11.94 -51.82
C GLY A 600 21.34 -13.37 -51.36
N VAL A 601 20.09 -13.83 -51.45
CA VAL A 601 19.68 -15.19 -51.04
C VAL A 601 19.57 -16.10 -52.26
N LYS A 602 20.11 -17.33 -52.15
CA LYS A 602 19.92 -18.41 -53.14
C LYS A 602 18.89 -19.41 -52.63
N SER A 603 17.68 -19.42 -53.21
CA SER A 603 16.57 -20.25 -52.74
C SER A 603 16.38 -21.57 -53.50
N ASN A 604 17.13 -21.82 -54.58
CA ASN A 604 16.93 -22.96 -55.49
C ASN A 604 16.94 -24.35 -54.82
N LYS A 605 17.64 -24.52 -53.69
CA LYS A 605 17.67 -25.78 -52.94
C LYS A 605 16.39 -26.03 -52.12
N LEU A 606 15.65 -24.99 -51.73
CA LEU A 606 14.47 -25.12 -50.86
C LEU A 606 13.33 -25.85 -51.57
N ASN A 607 13.02 -25.51 -52.82
CA ASN A 607 11.96 -26.18 -53.59
C ASN A 607 12.24 -27.67 -53.78
N GLN A 608 13.50 -28.04 -54.01
CA GLN A 608 13.89 -29.45 -54.14
C GLN A 608 13.67 -30.21 -52.82
N LEU A 609 14.05 -29.61 -51.68
CA LEU A 609 13.85 -30.20 -50.36
C LEU A 609 12.38 -30.35 -50.00
N LEU A 610 11.55 -29.33 -50.27
CA LEU A 610 10.10 -29.36 -49.99
C LEU A 610 9.39 -30.42 -50.83
N ASN A 611 9.70 -30.49 -52.13
CA ASN A 611 9.14 -31.52 -53.00
C ASN A 611 9.61 -32.92 -52.63
N LYS A 612 10.88 -33.06 -52.23
CA LYS A 612 11.40 -34.32 -51.70
C LYS A 612 10.68 -34.75 -50.42
N ALA A 613 10.40 -33.83 -49.50
CA ALA A 613 9.66 -34.13 -48.27
C ALA A 613 8.24 -34.64 -48.57
N VAL A 614 7.57 -34.09 -49.60
CA VAL A 614 6.27 -34.60 -50.07
C VAL A 614 6.41 -36.00 -50.69
N GLN A 615 7.44 -36.23 -51.51
CA GLN A 615 7.72 -37.56 -52.11
C GLN A 615 8.02 -38.62 -51.06
N ASP A 616 8.75 -38.24 -50.02
CA ASP A 616 9.12 -39.10 -48.89
C ASP A 616 7.94 -39.25 -47.88
N ASN A 617 6.75 -38.73 -48.20
CA ASN A 617 5.53 -38.74 -47.39
C ASN A 617 5.68 -38.11 -46.00
N ALA A 618 6.63 -37.18 -45.79
CA ALA A 618 6.77 -36.47 -44.52
C ALA A 618 5.52 -35.62 -44.18
N TRP A 619 4.87 -35.08 -45.21
CA TRP A 619 3.58 -34.40 -45.15
C TRP A 619 2.97 -34.37 -46.56
N PRO A 620 1.62 -34.32 -46.70
CA PRO A 620 0.98 -34.31 -48.02
C PRO A 620 1.27 -33.02 -48.78
N GLY A 621 1.45 -31.90 -48.08
CA GLY A 621 1.72 -30.58 -48.64
C GLY A 621 1.81 -29.50 -47.57
N GLY A 622 2.06 -28.26 -47.99
CA GLY A 622 2.18 -27.12 -47.09
C GLY A 622 2.56 -25.82 -47.81
N VAL A 623 2.78 -24.76 -47.03
CA VAL A 623 3.26 -23.47 -47.52
C VAL A 623 4.45 -23.03 -46.67
N LEU A 624 5.57 -22.71 -47.31
CA LEU A 624 6.74 -22.14 -46.64
C LEU A 624 6.89 -20.67 -47.04
N LEU A 625 7.01 -19.79 -46.05
CA LEU A 625 7.35 -18.38 -46.23
C LEU A 625 8.64 -18.09 -45.46
N ALA A 626 9.61 -17.46 -46.13
CA ALA A 626 10.80 -16.93 -45.50
C ALA A 626 10.94 -15.43 -45.80
N SER A 627 11.22 -14.65 -44.75
CA SER A 627 11.37 -13.20 -44.85
C SER A 627 12.52 -12.69 -44.00
N LYS A 628 13.14 -11.61 -44.44
CA LYS A 628 14.17 -10.88 -43.69
C LYS A 628 13.90 -9.39 -43.81
N ASP A 629 13.94 -8.66 -42.69
CA ASP A 629 13.76 -7.20 -42.68
C ASP A 629 12.50 -6.71 -43.42
N GLY A 630 11.36 -7.39 -43.24
CA GLY A 630 10.11 -7.06 -43.93
C GLY A 630 10.07 -7.44 -45.42
N GLN A 631 11.08 -8.13 -45.93
CA GLN A 631 11.17 -8.58 -47.31
C GLN A 631 10.98 -10.10 -47.39
N ILE A 632 9.86 -10.54 -47.95
CA ILE A 632 9.56 -11.94 -48.24
C ILE A 632 10.32 -12.31 -49.51
N PHE A 633 11.34 -13.14 -49.37
CA PHE A 633 12.15 -13.62 -50.50
C PHE A 633 11.78 -15.04 -50.93
N PHE A 634 10.94 -15.73 -50.16
CA PHE A 634 10.43 -17.06 -50.51
C PHE A 634 9.01 -17.21 -49.99
N LYS A 635 8.07 -17.60 -50.84
CA LYS A 635 6.69 -17.92 -50.45
C LYS A 635 6.10 -18.92 -51.45
N GLU A 636 6.28 -20.21 -51.17
CA GLU A 636 5.88 -21.28 -52.09
C GLU A 636 4.97 -22.28 -51.41
N ALA A 637 4.01 -22.80 -52.19
CA ALA A 637 3.18 -23.92 -51.80
C ALA A 637 3.70 -25.19 -52.47
N PHE A 638 3.55 -26.32 -51.77
CA PHE A 638 4.02 -27.62 -52.25
C PHE A 638 3.03 -28.71 -51.85
N GLY A 639 2.99 -29.77 -52.65
CA GLY A 639 2.15 -30.93 -52.41
C GLY A 639 0.65 -30.62 -52.46
N TYR A 640 -0.11 -31.39 -51.68
CA TYR A 640 -1.56 -31.48 -51.70
C TYR A 640 -2.13 -31.37 -50.29
N HIS A 641 -3.44 -31.11 -50.19
CA HIS A 641 -4.17 -31.07 -48.92
C HIS A 641 -4.12 -32.41 -48.18
N SER A 642 -4.07 -33.52 -48.93
CA SER A 642 -4.09 -34.89 -48.42
C SER A 642 -3.27 -35.82 -49.32
N TYR A 643 -2.89 -36.99 -48.80
CA TYR A 643 -2.10 -37.99 -49.53
C TYR A 643 -2.83 -38.59 -50.75
N ASP A 644 -4.14 -38.44 -50.86
CA ASP A 644 -4.93 -38.86 -52.03
C ASP A 644 -4.75 -37.91 -53.25
N LYS A 645 -4.02 -36.80 -53.07
CA LYS A 645 -3.62 -35.86 -54.12
C LYS A 645 -4.80 -35.27 -54.90
N LYS A 646 -5.99 -35.17 -54.30
CA LYS A 646 -7.17 -34.60 -54.96
C LYS A 646 -7.11 -33.09 -55.13
N ARG A 647 -6.32 -32.41 -54.30
CA ARG A 647 -6.29 -30.95 -54.24
C ARG A 647 -4.90 -30.42 -53.90
N GLU A 648 -4.32 -29.65 -54.81
CA GLU A 648 -3.03 -28.99 -54.59
C GLU A 648 -3.13 -27.90 -53.51
N THR A 649 -2.06 -27.77 -52.74
CA THR A 649 -1.90 -26.70 -51.76
C THR A 649 -1.60 -25.38 -52.46
N ARG A 650 -2.18 -24.28 -51.96
CA ARG A 650 -2.01 -22.93 -52.47
C ARG A 650 -1.42 -22.03 -51.39
N THR A 651 -0.66 -21.01 -51.79
CA THR A 651 -0.01 -20.08 -50.84
C THR A 651 -0.99 -19.18 -50.05
N SER A 652 -2.29 -19.29 -50.34
CA SER A 652 -3.40 -18.59 -49.68
C SER A 652 -4.33 -19.53 -48.91
N ASP A 653 -3.99 -20.82 -48.85
CA ASP A 653 -4.70 -21.78 -48.01
C ASP A 653 -4.50 -21.48 -46.53
N ILE A 654 -5.52 -21.82 -45.75
CA ILE A 654 -5.70 -21.54 -44.34
C ILE A 654 -5.49 -22.84 -43.58
N PHE A 655 -4.65 -22.79 -42.56
CA PHE A 655 -4.29 -23.94 -41.74
C PHE A 655 -4.86 -23.75 -40.33
N ASP A 656 -5.31 -24.85 -39.71
CA ASP A 656 -5.47 -24.90 -38.26
C ASP A 656 -4.08 -24.71 -37.63
N LEU A 657 -3.98 -23.75 -36.71
CA LEU A 657 -2.71 -23.37 -36.11
C LEU A 657 -2.36 -24.17 -34.86
N ALA A 658 -3.26 -25.03 -34.37
CA ALA A 658 -3.03 -25.83 -33.17
C ALA A 658 -2.48 -24.94 -32.03
N SER A 659 -1.38 -25.35 -31.39
CA SER A 659 -0.75 -24.66 -30.27
C SER A 659 -0.14 -23.29 -30.58
N ILE A 660 0.03 -22.89 -31.85
CA ILE A 660 0.45 -21.52 -32.19
C ILE A 660 -0.61 -20.50 -31.72
N THR A 661 -1.86 -20.93 -31.56
CA THR A 661 -2.96 -20.15 -30.97
C THR A 661 -2.58 -19.49 -29.64
N LYS A 662 -1.83 -20.20 -28.78
CA LYS A 662 -1.40 -19.69 -27.47
C LYS A 662 -0.65 -18.37 -27.58
N VAL A 663 0.28 -18.29 -28.53
CA VAL A 663 1.14 -17.13 -28.73
C VAL A 663 0.40 -16.01 -29.45
N ILE A 664 -0.27 -16.34 -30.56
CA ILE A 664 -0.89 -15.33 -31.45
C ILE A 664 -2.16 -14.72 -30.84
N SER A 665 -2.94 -15.52 -30.13
CA SER A 665 -4.22 -15.09 -29.56
C SER A 665 -4.09 -14.79 -28.07
N THR A 666 -3.85 -15.81 -27.25
CA THR A 666 -4.00 -15.71 -25.79
C THR A 666 -2.93 -14.83 -25.16
N THR A 667 -1.66 -15.05 -25.49
CA THR A 667 -0.57 -14.22 -25.00
C THR A 667 -0.74 -12.77 -25.45
N SER A 668 -1.06 -12.52 -26.72
CA SER A 668 -1.34 -11.16 -27.22
C SER A 668 -2.51 -10.50 -26.50
N ALA A 669 -3.60 -11.23 -26.23
CA ALA A 669 -4.74 -10.72 -25.49
C ALA A 669 -4.38 -10.33 -24.05
N ILE A 670 -3.65 -11.20 -23.34
CA ILE A 670 -3.18 -10.93 -21.98
C ILE A 670 -2.22 -9.74 -21.96
N MET A 671 -1.25 -9.68 -22.88
CA MET A 671 -0.35 -8.52 -22.99
C MET A 671 -1.10 -7.23 -23.29
N LYS A 672 -2.19 -7.29 -24.08
CA LYS A 672 -3.01 -6.11 -24.37
C LYS A 672 -3.78 -5.62 -23.14
N LEU A 673 -4.40 -6.54 -22.40
CA LEU A 673 -5.07 -6.21 -21.14
C LEU A 673 -4.09 -5.66 -20.09
N TYR A 674 -2.86 -6.17 -20.08
CA TYR A 674 -1.77 -5.66 -19.24
C TYR A 674 -1.34 -4.24 -19.64
N GLU A 675 -1.12 -3.97 -20.94
CA GLU A 675 -0.81 -2.62 -21.45
C GLU A 675 -1.90 -1.61 -21.05
N ASP A 676 -3.16 -2.02 -21.11
CA ASP A 676 -4.32 -1.19 -20.79
C ASP A 676 -4.57 -1.07 -19.26
N GLY A 677 -3.73 -1.69 -18.42
CA GLY A 677 -3.82 -1.63 -16.96
C GLY A 677 -5.02 -2.39 -16.35
N LYS A 678 -5.69 -3.26 -17.13
CA LYS A 678 -6.87 -4.02 -16.68
C LYS A 678 -6.51 -5.26 -15.86
N ILE A 679 -5.30 -5.77 -16.05
CA ILE A 679 -4.73 -6.90 -15.30
C ILE A 679 -3.26 -6.63 -14.97
N ASP A 680 -2.72 -7.43 -14.06
CA ASP A 680 -1.29 -7.49 -13.76
C ASP A 680 -0.82 -8.94 -13.85
N MET A 681 0.43 -9.14 -14.30
CA MET A 681 1.01 -10.46 -14.47
C MET A 681 1.10 -11.25 -13.16
N ASP A 682 1.26 -10.56 -12.03
CA ASP A 682 1.39 -11.20 -10.72
C ASP A 682 0.05 -11.31 -9.98
N ASP A 683 -1.06 -10.95 -10.62
CA ASP A 683 -2.39 -11.22 -10.07
C ASP A 683 -2.66 -12.74 -10.05
N PRO A 684 -3.19 -13.29 -8.93
CA PRO A 684 -3.72 -14.64 -8.89
C PRO A 684 -4.86 -14.80 -9.89
N VAL A 685 -4.90 -15.93 -10.60
CA VAL A 685 -5.95 -16.21 -11.60
C VAL A 685 -7.34 -16.17 -10.96
N VAL A 686 -7.45 -16.69 -9.73
CA VAL A 686 -8.69 -16.71 -8.94
C VAL A 686 -9.25 -15.32 -8.60
N LYS A 687 -8.46 -14.25 -8.78
CA LYS A 687 -8.94 -12.87 -8.63
C LYS A 687 -10.00 -12.53 -9.69
N TYR A 688 -9.81 -13.05 -10.90
CA TYR A 688 -10.70 -12.79 -12.04
C TYR A 688 -11.59 -13.99 -12.35
N LEU A 689 -11.14 -15.19 -11.99
CA LEU A 689 -11.83 -16.45 -12.28
C LEU A 689 -11.87 -17.33 -11.01
N PRO A 690 -12.70 -16.97 -9.99
CA PRO A 690 -12.72 -17.65 -8.69
C PRO A 690 -12.92 -19.17 -8.77
N GLU A 691 -13.68 -19.64 -9.76
CA GLU A 691 -13.94 -21.05 -10.03
C GLU A 691 -12.67 -21.86 -10.32
N PHE A 692 -11.59 -21.21 -10.79
CA PHE A 692 -10.28 -21.86 -10.99
C PHE A 692 -9.69 -22.46 -9.71
N LYS A 693 -10.14 -22.00 -8.54
CA LYS A 693 -9.79 -22.59 -7.24
C LYS A 693 -10.16 -24.07 -7.14
N GLY A 694 -11.17 -24.50 -7.91
CA GLY A 694 -11.70 -25.86 -7.90
C GLY A 694 -12.51 -26.17 -6.63
N LYS A 695 -12.85 -27.44 -6.46
CA LYS A 695 -13.69 -27.97 -5.36
C LYS A 695 -12.91 -28.87 -4.39
N GLN A 696 -11.66 -29.18 -4.71
CA GLN A 696 -10.79 -30.06 -3.91
C GLN A 696 -10.00 -29.28 -2.86
N ALA A 697 -10.43 -29.35 -1.60
CA ALA A 697 -9.87 -28.56 -0.50
C ALA A 697 -8.34 -28.68 -0.34
N ILE A 698 -7.78 -29.87 -0.59
CA ILE A 698 -6.34 -30.13 -0.52
C ILE A 698 -5.52 -29.28 -1.50
N HIS A 699 -6.12 -28.82 -2.60
CA HIS A 699 -5.45 -28.03 -3.63
C HIS A 699 -5.76 -26.54 -3.56
N PHE A 700 -6.65 -26.10 -2.67
CA PHE A 700 -7.09 -24.71 -2.59
C PHE A 700 -5.94 -23.73 -2.35
N ASP A 701 -5.01 -24.05 -1.45
CA ASP A 701 -3.89 -23.17 -1.14
C ASP A 701 -3.02 -22.92 -2.38
N GLN A 702 -2.63 -23.99 -3.09
CA GLN A 702 -1.83 -23.88 -4.30
C GLN A 702 -2.60 -23.19 -5.43
N LYS A 703 -3.81 -23.66 -5.76
CA LYS A 703 -4.64 -23.09 -6.84
C LYS A 703 -4.92 -21.60 -6.65
N SER A 704 -5.11 -21.15 -5.40
CA SER A 704 -5.36 -19.74 -5.09
C SER A 704 -4.13 -18.84 -5.28
N LYS A 705 -2.92 -19.43 -5.36
CA LYS A 705 -1.64 -18.71 -5.52
C LYS A 705 -1.10 -18.71 -6.94
N ILE A 706 -1.64 -19.53 -7.84
CA ILE A 706 -1.21 -19.55 -9.25
C ILE A 706 -1.55 -18.21 -9.90
N THR A 707 -0.53 -17.52 -10.41
CA THR A 707 -0.68 -16.20 -11.07
C THR A 707 -0.86 -16.31 -12.58
N ILE A 708 -1.29 -15.22 -13.21
CA ILE A 708 -1.33 -15.08 -14.67
C ILE A 708 0.05 -15.37 -15.27
N ARG A 709 1.13 -14.85 -14.65
CA ARG A 709 2.52 -15.15 -15.03
C ARG A 709 2.83 -16.64 -14.95
N ASN A 710 2.38 -17.33 -13.91
CA ASN A 710 2.60 -18.78 -13.81
C ASN A 710 1.92 -19.54 -14.95
N LEU A 711 0.71 -19.16 -15.34
CA LEU A 711 0.02 -19.81 -16.46
C LEU A 711 0.69 -19.52 -17.80
N ILE A 712 1.08 -18.26 -18.08
CA ILE A 712 1.79 -17.89 -19.31
C ILE A 712 3.15 -18.58 -19.43
N THR A 713 3.88 -18.69 -18.32
CA THR A 713 5.22 -19.31 -18.29
C THR A 713 5.17 -20.82 -18.06
N HIS A 714 3.98 -21.42 -18.02
CA HIS A 714 3.78 -22.85 -17.78
C HIS A 714 4.40 -23.36 -16.46
N THR A 715 4.43 -22.52 -15.42
CA THR A 715 4.99 -22.83 -14.10
C THR A 715 3.93 -22.96 -12.99
N GLY A 716 2.64 -23.06 -13.36
CA GLY A 716 1.54 -23.20 -12.40
C GLY A 716 1.43 -24.58 -11.73
N GLY A 717 2.22 -25.56 -12.17
CA GLY A 717 2.18 -26.93 -11.66
C GLY A 717 0.98 -27.75 -12.15
N LEU A 718 0.26 -27.29 -13.18
CA LEU A 718 -0.87 -28.01 -13.77
C LEU A 718 -0.39 -29.14 -14.70
N ALA A 719 -1.22 -30.17 -14.85
CA ALA A 719 -0.96 -31.25 -15.81
C ALA A 719 -0.87 -30.70 -17.25
N PRO A 720 -0.08 -31.34 -18.13
CA PRO A 720 0.05 -30.88 -19.51
C PRO A 720 -1.28 -30.92 -20.26
N PHE A 721 -2.03 -32.02 -20.09
CA PHE A 721 -3.29 -32.28 -20.79
C PHE A 721 -4.20 -33.20 -19.97
N LYS A 722 -5.52 -33.11 -20.20
CA LYS A 722 -6.55 -34.03 -19.71
C LYS A 722 -7.68 -34.11 -20.73
N GLN A 723 -8.30 -35.27 -20.90
CA GLN A 723 -9.34 -35.53 -21.90
C GLN A 723 -10.74 -35.10 -21.43
N PHE A 724 -11.00 -33.80 -21.28
CA PHE A 724 -12.32 -33.30 -20.84
C PHE A 724 -13.41 -33.55 -21.89
N TYR A 725 -13.04 -33.63 -23.16
CA TYR A 725 -13.96 -33.92 -24.26
C TYR A 725 -14.65 -35.29 -24.17
N LEU A 726 -14.07 -36.26 -23.44
CA LEU A 726 -14.67 -37.57 -23.19
C LEU A 726 -15.71 -37.54 -22.06
N MET A 727 -15.84 -36.43 -21.34
CA MET A 727 -16.86 -36.28 -20.31
C MET A 727 -18.24 -36.10 -20.95
N ASP A 728 -19.20 -36.89 -20.47
CA ASP A 728 -20.62 -36.73 -20.76
C ASP A 728 -21.17 -35.53 -19.99
N SER A 729 -20.86 -34.34 -20.51
CA SER A 729 -21.21 -33.05 -19.94
C SER A 729 -21.30 -32.01 -21.06
N ASP A 730 -22.08 -30.96 -20.81
CA ASP A 730 -22.06 -29.75 -21.63
C ASP A 730 -20.71 -29.01 -21.51
N PRO A 731 -20.47 -27.99 -22.36
CA PRO A 731 -19.25 -27.18 -22.29
C PRO A 731 -18.94 -26.60 -20.91
N ASP A 732 -19.95 -26.16 -20.17
CA ASP A 732 -19.78 -25.53 -18.86
C ASP A 732 -19.32 -26.54 -17.80
N GLY A 733 -19.90 -27.75 -17.77
CA GLY A 733 -19.42 -28.79 -16.86
C GLY A 733 -18.04 -29.34 -17.22
N ARG A 734 -17.64 -29.30 -18.50
CA ARG A 734 -16.25 -29.58 -18.91
C ARG A 734 -15.29 -28.50 -18.42
N LEU A 735 -15.66 -27.23 -18.51
CA LEU A 735 -14.90 -26.11 -17.96
C LEU A 735 -14.80 -26.18 -16.43
N ASP A 736 -15.87 -26.55 -15.73
CA ASP A 736 -15.87 -26.79 -14.28
C ASP A 736 -14.85 -27.88 -13.89
N SER A 737 -14.81 -28.99 -14.62
CA SER A 737 -13.81 -30.06 -14.44
C SER A 737 -12.39 -29.59 -14.73
N LEU A 738 -12.21 -28.77 -15.77
CA LEU A 738 -10.92 -28.16 -16.09
C LEU A 738 -10.41 -27.30 -14.95
N PHE A 739 -11.25 -26.41 -14.41
CA PHE A 739 -10.93 -25.58 -13.26
C PHE A 739 -10.67 -26.42 -12.00
N ASN A 740 -11.36 -27.55 -11.85
CA ASN A 740 -11.16 -28.49 -10.75
C ASN A 740 -9.91 -29.39 -10.90
N SER A 741 -9.09 -29.22 -11.94
CA SER A 741 -7.92 -30.08 -12.17
C SER A 741 -6.81 -29.89 -11.13
N GLU A 742 -6.41 -30.99 -10.50
CA GLU A 742 -5.31 -31.05 -9.53
C GLU A 742 -3.96 -30.53 -10.09
N PRO A 743 -3.20 -29.73 -9.32
CA PRO A 743 -1.78 -29.51 -9.57
C PRO A 743 -0.98 -30.80 -9.37
N LYS A 744 0.05 -31.03 -10.19
CA LYS A 744 0.96 -32.19 -10.14
C LYS A 744 2.32 -31.87 -9.54
N THR A 745 2.73 -30.61 -9.56
CA THR A 745 3.99 -30.12 -8.93
C THR A 745 3.73 -28.78 -8.25
N GLY A 746 4.66 -28.30 -7.43
CA GLY A 746 4.59 -26.95 -6.85
C GLY A 746 4.66 -25.83 -7.89
N ILE A 747 4.18 -24.65 -7.51
CA ILE A 747 4.29 -23.42 -8.32
C ILE A 747 5.76 -23.06 -8.48
N GLY A 748 6.20 -22.81 -9.71
CA GLY A 748 7.60 -22.47 -10.00
C GLY A 748 8.59 -23.63 -9.87
N GLU A 749 8.16 -24.81 -9.41
CA GLU A 749 9.04 -25.97 -9.22
C GLU A 749 9.53 -26.50 -10.58
N LYS A 750 8.63 -26.61 -11.56
CA LYS A 750 8.91 -27.09 -12.91
C LYS A 750 8.10 -26.33 -13.94
N MET A 751 8.67 -26.20 -15.14
CA MET A 751 7.92 -25.82 -16.32
C MET A 751 7.24 -27.06 -16.90
N VAL A 752 5.91 -27.04 -16.96
CA VAL A 752 5.07 -28.09 -17.55
C VAL A 752 4.16 -27.45 -18.59
N TYR A 753 4.44 -27.70 -19.87
CA TYR A 753 3.66 -27.18 -20.99
C TYR A 753 2.20 -27.64 -20.89
N SER A 754 1.32 -26.73 -20.46
CA SER A 754 -0.04 -27.07 -19.99
C SER A 754 -1.13 -26.33 -20.75
N ASP A 755 -2.03 -27.09 -21.37
CA ASP A 755 -3.22 -26.59 -22.05
C ASP A 755 -4.27 -26.07 -21.08
N ILE A 756 -4.39 -26.72 -19.91
CA ILE A 756 -5.31 -26.32 -18.83
C ILE A 756 -5.07 -24.85 -18.45
N GLY A 757 -3.80 -24.46 -18.30
CA GLY A 757 -3.44 -23.08 -17.98
C GLY A 757 -3.85 -22.09 -19.08
N LEU A 758 -3.66 -22.45 -20.35
CA LEU A 758 -3.95 -21.55 -21.47
C LEU A 758 -5.45 -21.44 -21.74
N ILE A 759 -6.22 -22.52 -21.60
CA ILE A 759 -7.69 -22.47 -21.63
C ILE A 759 -8.22 -21.54 -20.52
N THR A 760 -7.65 -21.67 -19.32
CA THR A 760 -7.99 -20.81 -18.17
C THR A 760 -7.71 -19.33 -18.47
N LEU A 761 -6.57 -19.02 -19.09
CA LEU A 761 -6.25 -17.65 -19.50
C LEU A 761 -7.20 -17.12 -20.58
N GLY A 762 -7.64 -17.97 -21.52
CA GLY A 762 -8.67 -17.62 -22.50
C GLY A 762 -9.95 -17.14 -21.81
N LYS A 763 -10.44 -17.88 -20.81
CA LYS A 763 -11.62 -17.49 -20.03
C LYS A 763 -11.41 -16.24 -19.17
N LEU A 764 -10.21 -16.08 -18.61
CA LEU A 764 -9.86 -14.85 -17.90
C LEU A 764 -9.96 -13.62 -18.82
N VAL A 765 -9.50 -13.71 -20.07
CA VAL A 765 -9.66 -12.62 -21.06
C VAL A 765 -11.13 -12.30 -21.27
N GLU A 766 -11.99 -13.30 -21.39
CA GLU A 766 -13.43 -13.11 -21.59
C GLU A 766 -14.07 -12.35 -20.41
N ILE A 767 -13.75 -12.75 -19.18
CA ILE A 767 -14.25 -12.09 -17.98
C ILE A 767 -13.79 -10.63 -17.89
N VAL A 768 -12.50 -10.38 -18.10
CA VAL A 768 -11.92 -9.03 -17.94
C VAL A 768 -12.34 -8.08 -19.08
N SER A 769 -12.49 -8.61 -20.29
CA SER A 769 -12.84 -7.81 -21.47
C SER A 769 -14.36 -7.69 -21.70
N SER A 770 -15.15 -8.56 -21.07
CA SER A 770 -16.60 -8.68 -21.26
C SER A 770 -17.03 -9.03 -22.69
N VAL A 771 -16.11 -9.58 -23.49
CA VAL A 771 -16.37 -10.11 -24.85
C VAL A 771 -15.64 -11.44 -25.01
N THR A 772 -16.04 -12.26 -25.97
CA THR A 772 -15.39 -13.56 -26.20
C THR A 772 -13.96 -13.40 -26.70
N LEU A 773 -13.08 -14.40 -26.47
CA LEU A 773 -11.66 -14.30 -26.82
C LEU A 773 -11.46 -13.96 -28.31
N ASP A 774 -12.22 -14.61 -29.20
CA ASP A 774 -12.19 -14.38 -30.64
C ASP A 774 -12.57 -12.95 -31.02
N GLN A 775 -13.62 -12.39 -30.41
CA GLN A 775 -14.02 -10.99 -30.62
C GLN A 775 -12.94 -10.01 -30.14
N PHE A 776 -12.34 -10.30 -28.99
CA PHE A 776 -11.30 -9.47 -28.40
C PHE A 776 -10.07 -9.37 -29.29
N VAL A 777 -9.51 -10.52 -29.71
CA VAL A 777 -8.30 -10.55 -30.53
C VAL A 777 -8.55 -10.10 -31.97
N ASP A 778 -9.72 -10.37 -32.54
CA ASP A 778 -10.07 -9.86 -33.87
C ASP A 778 -10.08 -8.32 -33.89
N SER A 779 -10.70 -7.69 -32.89
CA SER A 779 -10.80 -6.24 -32.82
C SER A 779 -9.48 -5.54 -32.50
N LEU A 780 -8.62 -6.13 -31.67
CA LEU A 780 -7.45 -5.44 -31.12
C LEU A 780 -6.12 -5.90 -31.70
N VAL A 781 -6.08 -7.08 -32.33
CA VAL A 781 -4.86 -7.66 -32.90
C VAL A 781 -5.03 -7.87 -34.41
N PHE A 782 -5.99 -8.69 -34.85
CA PHE A 782 -6.03 -9.15 -36.24
C PHE A 782 -6.45 -8.05 -37.22
N LYS A 783 -7.57 -7.36 -36.97
CA LYS A 783 -8.02 -6.24 -37.83
C LYS A 783 -6.98 -5.11 -37.90
N PRO A 784 -6.40 -4.63 -36.78
CA PRO A 784 -5.36 -3.60 -36.84
C PRO A 784 -4.11 -3.99 -37.62
N LEU A 785 -3.70 -5.27 -37.60
CA LEU A 785 -2.54 -5.78 -38.35
C LEU A 785 -2.87 -6.15 -39.81
N GLY A 786 -4.14 -6.08 -40.21
CA GLY A 786 -4.59 -6.50 -41.54
C GLY A 786 -4.55 -8.03 -41.74
N MET A 787 -4.66 -8.81 -40.66
CA MET A 787 -4.66 -10.28 -40.67
C MET A 787 -6.04 -10.84 -41.08
N THR A 788 -6.43 -10.59 -42.32
CA THR A 788 -7.81 -10.81 -42.80
C THR A 788 -8.23 -12.28 -42.96
N SER A 789 -7.29 -13.22 -42.90
CA SER A 789 -7.53 -14.67 -42.97
C SER A 789 -7.20 -15.36 -41.64
N THR A 790 -7.15 -14.62 -40.53
CA THR A 790 -6.94 -15.17 -39.17
C THR A 790 -8.22 -15.08 -38.35
N PHE A 791 -8.75 -16.22 -37.89
CA PHE A 791 -10.02 -16.28 -37.14
C PHE A 791 -10.20 -17.63 -36.44
N TYR A 792 -11.09 -17.68 -35.46
CA TYR A 792 -11.64 -18.92 -34.90
C TYR A 792 -12.86 -19.39 -35.71
N ASN A 793 -13.25 -20.65 -35.54
CA ASN A 793 -14.50 -21.24 -36.07
C ASN A 793 -14.80 -20.82 -37.53
N PRO A 794 -14.05 -21.34 -38.50
CA PRO A 794 -14.20 -20.97 -39.90
C PRO A 794 -15.64 -21.11 -40.42
N SER A 795 -16.12 -20.12 -41.17
CA SER A 795 -17.38 -20.24 -41.91
C SER A 795 -17.26 -21.32 -43.00
N ARG A 796 -18.33 -22.10 -43.22
CA ARG A 796 -18.39 -23.16 -44.26
C ARG A 796 -18.00 -22.68 -45.66
N GLU A 797 -18.26 -21.41 -46.00
CA GLU A 797 -17.86 -20.82 -47.28
C GLU A 797 -16.35 -20.84 -47.52
N LYS A 798 -15.55 -20.85 -46.46
CA LYS A 798 -14.07 -20.88 -46.52
C LYS A 798 -13.52 -22.31 -46.51
N LEU A 799 -14.34 -23.35 -46.42
CA LEU A 799 -13.90 -24.75 -46.36
C LEU A 799 -13.03 -25.12 -47.57
N HIS A 800 -13.37 -24.55 -48.73
CA HIS A 800 -12.57 -24.68 -49.95
C HIS A 800 -11.21 -23.98 -49.89
N ARG A 801 -10.80 -23.34 -48.80
CA ARG A 801 -9.45 -22.77 -48.62
C ARG A 801 -8.78 -23.30 -47.36
N ILE A 802 -9.47 -24.11 -46.58
CA ILE A 802 -8.95 -24.68 -45.35
C ILE A 802 -8.33 -26.02 -45.70
N VAL A 803 -7.13 -26.28 -45.22
CA VAL A 803 -6.48 -27.58 -45.35
C VAL A 803 -7.06 -28.52 -44.28
N PRO A 804 -7.44 -29.77 -44.60
CA PRO A 804 -7.82 -30.75 -43.60
C PRO A 804 -6.70 -30.95 -42.58
N THR A 805 -7.02 -30.98 -41.28
CA THR A 805 -6.00 -30.97 -40.23
C THR A 805 -5.48 -32.37 -39.92
N GLU A 806 -6.38 -33.33 -39.71
CA GLU A 806 -6.02 -34.71 -39.36
C GLU A 806 -7.16 -35.70 -39.66
N ILE A 807 -6.83 -37.00 -39.58
CA ILE A 807 -7.84 -38.08 -39.53
C ILE A 807 -7.88 -38.55 -38.09
N SER A 808 -8.99 -38.28 -37.40
CA SER A 808 -9.21 -38.71 -36.02
C SER A 808 -9.77 -40.14 -35.98
N ASP A 809 -9.27 -40.94 -35.06
CA ASP A 809 -9.71 -42.31 -34.79
C ASP A 809 -10.45 -42.46 -33.43
N GLN A 810 -10.48 -41.41 -32.61
CA GLN A 810 -11.01 -41.45 -31.23
C GLN A 810 -12.24 -40.57 -31.05
N TYR A 811 -12.13 -39.26 -31.35
CA TYR A 811 -13.20 -38.28 -31.15
C TYR A 811 -13.48 -37.55 -32.46
N ARG A 812 -14.75 -37.52 -32.89
CA ARG A 812 -15.14 -37.10 -34.26
C ARG A 812 -14.41 -37.94 -35.31
N ILE A 813 -14.61 -39.26 -35.23
CA ILE A 813 -13.93 -40.24 -36.08
C ILE A 813 -14.09 -39.87 -37.56
N GLY A 814 -12.97 -39.70 -38.26
CA GLY A 814 -12.92 -39.29 -39.67
C GLY A 814 -12.03 -38.08 -39.92
N LEU A 815 -12.19 -37.50 -41.11
CA LEU A 815 -11.40 -36.35 -41.54
C LEU A 815 -11.88 -35.07 -40.84
N ILE A 816 -10.99 -34.45 -40.06
CA ILE A 816 -11.24 -33.16 -39.42
C ILE A 816 -10.94 -32.03 -40.42
N HIS A 817 -11.96 -31.28 -40.80
CA HIS A 817 -11.85 -30.24 -41.82
C HIS A 817 -12.77 -29.05 -41.54
N GLY A 818 -12.19 -27.85 -41.39
CA GLY A 818 -12.94 -26.62 -41.18
C GLY A 818 -13.38 -26.36 -39.73
N GLU A 819 -12.92 -27.18 -38.80
CA GLU A 819 -13.14 -27.07 -37.36
C GLU A 819 -11.83 -27.39 -36.64
N VAL A 820 -11.68 -26.91 -35.39
CA VAL A 820 -10.46 -27.11 -34.61
C VAL A 820 -10.17 -28.60 -34.41
N HIS A 821 -8.91 -28.98 -34.57
CA HIS A 821 -8.47 -30.36 -34.40
C HIS A 821 -8.44 -30.78 -32.92
N ASP A 822 -7.98 -29.90 -32.03
CA ASP A 822 -7.93 -30.16 -30.59
C ASP A 822 -9.33 -30.45 -30.03
N GLU A 823 -9.45 -31.61 -29.38
CA GLU A 823 -10.73 -32.15 -28.95
C GLU A 823 -11.31 -31.35 -27.78
N ASN A 824 -10.47 -30.88 -26.86
CA ASN A 824 -10.91 -30.05 -25.76
C ASN A 824 -11.44 -28.71 -26.27
N ALA A 825 -10.71 -28.04 -27.16
CA ALA A 825 -11.14 -26.80 -27.79
C ALA A 825 -12.47 -26.96 -28.53
N HIS A 826 -12.59 -28.02 -29.35
CA HIS A 826 -13.85 -28.33 -30.04
C HIS A 826 -14.99 -28.54 -29.04
N SER A 827 -14.75 -29.35 -28.00
CA SER A 827 -15.76 -29.73 -27.01
C SER A 827 -16.31 -28.58 -26.16
N ILE A 828 -15.63 -27.42 -26.15
CA ILE A 828 -16.04 -26.19 -25.45
C ILE A 828 -16.41 -25.04 -26.41
N GLY A 829 -16.70 -25.34 -27.68
CA GLY A 829 -17.23 -24.36 -28.65
C GLY A 829 -16.19 -23.78 -29.62
N GLY A 830 -14.98 -24.34 -29.68
CA GLY A 830 -13.96 -24.03 -30.70
C GLY A 830 -13.17 -22.74 -30.49
N VAL A 831 -13.54 -21.91 -29.49
CA VAL A 831 -12.77 -20.74 -29.06
C VAL A 831 -12.11 -21.05 -27.72
N ALA A 832 -10.82 -21.39 -27.74
CA ALA A 832 -10.08 -21.76 -26.56
C ALA A 832 -8.69 -21.09 -26.54
N GLY A 833 -8.16 -20.86 -25.34
CA GLY A 833 -6.89 -20.15 -25.22
C GLY A 833 -5.67 -20.96 -25.66
N HIS A 834 -5.79 -22.27 -25.87
CA HIS A 834 -4.69 -23.16 -26.23
C HIS A 834 -4.68 -23.60 -27.69
N ALA A 835 -5.82 -23.56 -28.38
CA ALA A 835 -6.03 -24.01 -29.76
C ALA A 835 -7.32 -23.40 -30.37
N GLY A 836 -7.52 -23.53 -31.67
CA GLY A 836 -8.75 -23.10 -32.37
C GLY A 836 -8.57 -21.97 -33.39
N LEU A 837 -7.38 -21.37 -33.45
CA LEU A 837 -7.09 -20.33 -34.42
C LEU A 837 -6.73 -20.92 -35.78
N PHE A 838 -7.30 -20.35 -36.84
CA PHE A 838 -6.96 -20.65 -38.23
C PHE A 838 -6.24 -19.46 -38.84
N SER A 839 -5.23 -19.68 -39.69
CA SER A 839 -4.52 -18.57 -40.35
C SER A 839 -3.80 -18.99 -41.64
N THR A 840 -3.31 -17.98 -42.37
CA THR A 840 -2.37 -18.16 -43.49
C THR A 840 -0.96 -17.82 -43.05
N VAL A 841 0.05 -18.38 -43.74
CA VAL A 841 1.46 -18.02 -43.47
C VAL A 841 1.74 -16.52 -43.67
N ARG A 842 0.99 -15.84 -44.55
CA ARG A 842 1.14 -14.39 -44.79
C ARG A 842 0.68 -13.56 -43.60
N ASP A 843 -0.46 -13.92 -43.00
CA ASP A 843 -0.96 -13.21 -41.82
C ASP A 843 -0.07 -13.47 -40.61
N LEU A 844 0.46 -14.69 -40.46
CA LEU A 844 1.49 -14.97 -39.44
C LEU A 844 2.76 -14.15 -39.67
N ALA A 845 3.22 -14.00 -40.91
CA ALA A 845 4.38 -13.17 -41.23
C ALA A 845 4.15 -11.68 -40.90
N ARG A 846 2.92 -11.17 -41.04
CA ARG A 846 2.55 -9.81 -40.59
C ARG A 846 2.64 -9.69 -39.07
N PHE A 847 2.08 -10.65 -38.35
CA PHE A 847 2.17 -10.70 -36.89
C PHE A 847 3.62 -10.72 -36.42
N SER A 848 4.49 -11.52 -37.06
CA SER A 848 5.92 -11.61 -36.73
C SER A 848 6.75 -10.36 -37.04
N GLN A 849 6.17 -9.29 -37.61
CA GLN A 849 6.83 -7.98 -37.71
C GLN A 849 6.63 -7.09 -36.47
N MET A 850 5.69 -7.45 -35.58
CA MET A 850 5.61 -6.86 -34.24
C MET A 850 6.78 -7.35 -33.39
#